data_AF-A0A7W7CNU2-F1
#
_entry.id   AF-A0A7W7CNU2-F1
#
_cell.length_a   1.000
_cell.length_b   1.000
_cell.length_c   1.000
_cell.angle_alpha   90.00
_cell.angle_beta   90.00
_cell.angle_gamma   90.00
#
_symmetry.space_group_name_H-M   'P 1'
#
loop_
_entity.id
_entity.type
_entity.pdbx_description
1 polymer ?
#
loop_
_entity_poly.entity_id
_entity_poly.type
_entity_poly.pdbx_seq_one_letter_code
_entity_poly.pdbx_strand_id
1 'polypeptide(L)'
;MADASLVEPEFVAHVFAPLDGPDSDAALARVESLWANCRDQLGLQRPILEIDLPAALPPRPRAGSDGPIAAAEDVAAQFQLIARVEHDLLNVSFAAASLDAMSRSRPSLAASAPLGWHEFSRWWATLGGEAPLLGTTVVLLAKTGDVAGVRVRAEVPGRAGDGDRWWESRFALGGFAAWETTAPGPAAARRLVLLGAPDQDAELSRFAWSDGGTGLPPLGRYLMHAAKLRYLARVHDNGRQLADLRSRVTARLDEATAQLRAGGAGRGGQHAAELAADEAELAGSLAQVRTMSRSVEIARANMVSALGSPLPADTELGPWLTAQLADDTEFLTAVYNQVRAVRDVLPAVPARVPVPPPEKHDPAEVSAPAGDDDSRPVNRIAFGVDVVNYSSRTTPQQRELQRRVAGMAERVLAGLGLTLRDTDRQPGGDGLMVVLPPGVEDEIALPKLLHGWRAQVVADNADHPGDRIRMRLSVGSGRFTQAALGFSGSTIIGIGRLLDSSAIRAAVLDHPDADLVAIVSDRIFQDVVGEGYDGLSADEFEWTEAGAKTYKAPAWLWTGAVTGREAARGPDRRAHRDVFVIHGRDKQTKDAVFGLLRALDLAPLDWEEMVGRTGKGSPQRDEVVQQGFAAGPGALVVLTRDDVLGGATDVLFRAGRAMALQPDRTILVEIGDVPRIPDLDGRESVRLDEDTPAARIVFQHRVAHRLGLVGYPVDTTGADWLDGDRFDGLL
;
A
#
# COMPACT_ATOMS: atom_id res chain seq x y z
N MET A 1 -29.60 -40.97 34.31
CA MET A 1 -29.54 -39.49 34.37
C MET A 1 -29.69 -39.02 32.94
N ALA A 2 -30.68 -38.18 32.65
CA ALA A 2 -30.76 -37.56 31.33
C ALA A 2 -29.46 -36.75 31.11
N ASP A 3 -28.79 -36.91 29.97
CA ASP A 3 -27.66 -36.05 29.61
C ASP A 3 -28.13 -34.58 29.73
N ALA A 4 -27.31 -33.74 30.38
CA ALA A 4 -27.57 -32.31 30.38
C ALA A 4 -27.55 -31.82 28.92
N SER A 5 -28.65 -31.24 28.45
CA SER A 5 -28.79 -30.77 27.07
C SER A 5 -28.46 -29.29 26.97
N LEU A 6 -27.86 -28.91 25.84
CA LEU A 6 -27.68 -27.51 25.47
C LEU A 6 -29.01 -26.93 25.00
N VAL A 7 -29.31 -25.72 25.46
CA VAL A 7 -30.50 -24.96 25.08
C VAL A 7 -30.08 -23.78 24.22
N GLU A 8 -30.84 -23.55 23.14
CA GLU A 8 -30.69 -22.40 22.23
C GLU A 8 -29.23 -22.17 21.78
N PRO A 9 -28.68 -23.09 20.97
CA PRO A 9 -27.34 -22.90 20.43
C PRO A 9 -27.30 -21.67 19.52
N GLU A 10 -26.34 -20.81 19.79
CA GLU A 10 -26.05 -19.57 19.08
C GLU A 10 -24.61 -19.59 18.56
N PHE A 11 -24.37 -18.82 17.51
CA PHE A 11 -23.07 -18.72 16.86
C PHE A 11 -22.74 -17.25 16.63
N VAL A 12 -21.60 -16.81 17.14
CA VAL A 12 -21.07 -15.47 16.88
C VAL A 12 -19.70 -15.59 16.22
N ALA A 13 -19.44 -14.79 15.21
CA ALA A 13 -18.11 -14.67 14.63
C ALA A 13 -17.66 -13.21 14.59
N HIS A 14 -16.39 -12.97 14.92
CA HIS A 14 -15.72 -11.69 14.75
C HIS A 14 -14.56 -11.85 13.78
N VAL A 15 -14.59 -11.09 12.71
CA VAL A 15 -13.55 -11.01 11.68
C VAL A 15 -12.83 -9.67 11.81
N PHE A 16 -11.51 -9.68 11.76
CA PHE A 16 -10.67 -8.48 11.84
C PHE A 16 -9.77 -8.41 10.60
N ALA A 17 -9.92 -7.32 9.84
CA ALA A 17 -9.16 -7.03 8.64
C ALA A 17 -8.36 -5.72 8.82
N PRO A 18 -7.09 -5.65 8.37
CA PRO A 18 -6.34 -4.40 8.37
C PRO A 18 -6.91 -3.42 7.34
N LEU A 19 -6.98 -2.13 7.70
CA LEU A 19 -7.33 -1.04 6.79
C LEU A 19 -6.11 -0.32 6.21
N ASP A 20 -4.91 -0.66 6.68
CA ASP A 20 -3.64 -0.13 6.18
C ASP A 20 -2.62 -1.25 5.92
N GLY A 21 -1.50 -0.89 5.31
CA GLY A 21 -0.44 -1.82 4.98
C GLY A 21 -0.66 -2.63 3.70
N PRO A 22 0.31 -3.47 3.32
CA PRO A 22 0.37 -4.12 2.01
C PRO A 22 -0.76 -5.11 1.73
N ASP A 23 -1.37 -5.67 2.78
CA ASP A 23 -2.44 -6.68 2.66
C ASP A 23 -3.85 -6.08 2.77
N SER A 24 -3.99 -4.77 2.94
CA SER A 24 -5.29 -4.10 3.19
C SER A 24 -6.29 -4.25 2.05
N ASP A 25 -5.88 -4.08 0.80
CA ASP A 25 -6.76 -4.24 -0.37
C ASP A 25 -7.26 -5.69 -0.51
N ALA A 26 -6.37 -6.67 -0.34
CA ALA A 26 -6.73 -8.09 -0.38
C ALA A 26 -7.64 -8.48 0.80
N ALA A 27 -7.41 -7.91 1.97
CA ALA A 27 -8.23 -8.12 3.15
C ALA A 27 -9.64 -7.50 2.98
N LEU A 28 -9.72 -6.30 2.43
CA LEU A 28 -10.99 -5.62 2.16
C LEU A 28 -11.81 -6.38 1.12
N ALA A 29 -11.21 -6.83 0.02
CA ALA A 29 -11.90 -7.63 -1.00
C ALA A 29 -12.50 -8.93 -0.43
N ARG A 30 -11.81 -9.56 0.53
CA ARG A 30 -12.34 -10.74 1.25
C ARG A 30 -13.51 -10.39 2.16
N VAL A 31 -13.45 -9.27 2.85
CA VAL A 31 -14.57 -8.78 3.68
C VAL A 31 -15.77 -8.43 2.81
N GLU A 32 -15.57 -7.76 1.67
CA GLU A 32 -16.62 -7.46 0.71
C GLU A 32 -17.26 -8.74 0.17
N SER A 33 -16.45 -9.75 -0.16
CA SER A 33 -16.93 -11.07 -0.59
C SER A 33 -17.74 -11.77 0.51
N LEU A 34 -17.26 -11.77 1.76
CA LEU A 34 -17.98 -12.33 2.91
C LEU A 34 -19.32 -11.62 3.12
N TRP A 35 -19.33 -10.28 3.07
CA TRP A 35 -20.54 -9.48 3.21
C TRP A 35 -21.54 -9.80 2.10
N ALA A 36 -21.10 -9.86 0.84
CA ALA A 36 -21.93 -10.22 -0.30
C ALA A 36 -22.50 -11.64 -0.17
N ASN A 37 -21.67 -12.63 0.17
CA ASN A 37 -22.11 -14.01 0.40
C ASN A 37 -23.18 -14.09 1.49
N CYS A 38 -22.99 -13.39 2.60
CA CYS A 38 -23.96 -13.27 3.69
C CYS A 38 -25.29 -12.68 3.19
N ARG A 39 -25.26 -11.59 2.40
CA ARG A 39 -26.46 -10.97 1.82
C ARG A 39 -27.20 -11.90 0.87
N ASP A 40 -26.48 -12.60 0.00
CA ASP A 40 -27.05 -13.36 -1.11
C ASP A 40 -27.52 -14.75 -0.67
N GLN A 41 -26.76 -15.41 0.20
CA GLN A 41 -27.04 -16.80 0.61
C GLN A 41 -27.88 -16.88 1.89
N LEU A 42 -27.78 -15.91 2.81
CA LEU A 42 -28.56 -15.88 4.06
C LEU A 42 -29.69 -14.84 4.04
N GLY A 43 -29.82 -14.03 2.99
CA GLY A 43 -30.89 -13.04 2.88
C GLY A 43 -30.76 -11.84 3.82
N LEU A 44 -29.53 -11.53 4.28
CA LEU A 44 -29.20 -10.39 5.15
C LEU A 44 -29.32 -9.05 4.39
N GLN A 45 -30.52 -8.64 4.03
CA GLN A 45 -30.76 -7.48 3.15
C GLN A 45 -31.47 -6.32 3.83
N ARG A 46 -31.95 -6.50 5.08
CA ARG A 46 -32.68 -5.46 5.81
C ARG A 46 -31.75 -4.71 6.75
N PRO A 47 -31.90 -3.39 6.91
CA PRO A 47 -31.26 -2.69 8.04
C PRO A 47 -31.88 -3.20 9.35
N ILE A 48 -31.08 -3.24 10.41
CA ILE A 48 -31.55 -3.54 11.77
C ILE A 48 -32.36 -2.32 12.24
N LEU A 49 -33.67 -2.47 12.44
CA LEU A 49 -34.60 -1.33 12.58
C LEU A 49 -34.27 -0.41 13.76
N GLU A 50 -33.70 -0.95 14.83
CA GLU A 50 -33.31 -0.22 16.04
C GLU A 50 -32.03 0.61 15.85
N ILE A 51 -31.34 0.45 14.72
CA ILE A 51 -30.01 0.98 14.48
C ILE A 51 -29.96 1.70 13.13
N ASP A 52 -29.74 3.02 13.15
CA ASP A 52 -29.69 3.88 11.96
C ASP A 52 -28.39 3.68 11.14
N LEU A 53 -28.23 2.49 10.55
CA LEU A 53 -27.07 2.10 9.74
C LEU A 53 -27.51 1.53 8.38
N PRO A 54 -26.72 1.75 7.32
CA PRO A 54 -27.00 1.16 6.03
C PRO A 54 -26.76 -0.36 6.03
N ALA A 55 -27.60 -1.10 5.29
CA ALA A 55 -27.41 -2.55 5.08
C ALA A 55 -26.30 -2.90 4.07
N ALA A 56 -25.88 -1.93 3.25
CA ALA A 56 -24.76 -2.07 2.35
C ALA A 56 -23.46 -1.62 3.02
N LEU A 57 -22.40 -2.42 2.87
CA LEU A 57 -21.06 -2.01 3.27
C LEU A 57 -20.58 -0.85 2.38
N PRO A 58 -20.10 0.27 2.94
CA PRO A 58 -19.62 1.40 2.13
C PRO A 58 -18.34 1.02 1.38
N PRO A 59 -18.14 1.55 0.15
CA PRO A 59 -16.94 1.30 -0.62
C PRO A 59 -15.73 1.95 0.07
N ARG A 60 -14.71 1.14 0.41
CA ARG A 60 -13.45 1.54 1.07
C ARG A 60 -13.65 2.31 2.40
N PRO A 61 -13.91 1.60 3.51
CA PRO A 61 -13.84 2.19 4.85
C PRO A 61 -12.46 2.82 5.10
N ARG A 62 -12.41 4.01 5.73
CA ARG A 62 -11.15 4.73 5.97
C ARG A 62 -10.74 4.63 7.44
N ALA A 63 -9.44 4.43 7.71
CA ALA A 63 -8.91 4.48 9.06
C ALA A 63 -9.18 5.83 9.74
N GLY A 64 -9.60 5.81 11.01
CA GLY A 64 -9.93 6.99 11.81
C GLY A 64 -11.37 7.51 11.70
N SER A 65 -12.26 6.80 10.99
CA SER A 65 -13.73 6.98 11.10
C SER A 65 -14.32 6.00 12.11
N ASP A 66 -13.77 6.00 13.34
CA ASP A 66 -14.10 5.00 14.36
C ASP A 66 -15.61 4.94 14.62
N GLY A 67 -16.15 3.72 14.61
CA GLY A 67 -17.56 3.45 14.83
C GLY A 67 -18.17 2.48 13.82
N PRO A 68 -19.47 2.17 13.99
CA PRO A 68 -20.20 1.30 13.10
C PRO A 68 -20.44 1.97 11.74
N ILE A 69 -20.35 1.20 10.67
CA ILE A 69 -20.46 1.72 9.29
C ILE A 69 -21.57 1.04 8.47
N ALA A 70 -21.96 -0.17 8.83
CA ALA A 70 -23.04 -0.90 8.17
C ALA A 70 -23.58 -1.98 9.10
N ALA A 71 -24.88 -2.28 9.01
CA ALA A 71 -25.50 -3.39 9.72
C ALA A 71 -26.67 -3.95 8.91
N ALA A 72 -26.80 -5.28 8.89
CA ALA A 72 -27.85 -5.96 8.16
C ALA A 72 -28.40 -7.16 8.93
N GLU A 73 -29.68 -7.46 8.73
CA GLU A 73 -30.36 -8.65 9.24
C GLU A 73 -31.21 -9.31 8.17
N ASP A 74 -31.59 -10.57 8.42
CA ASP A 74 -32.53 -11.30 7.58
C ASP A 74 -33.98 -11.00 8.00
N VAL A 75 -34.94 -11.49 7.22
CA VAL A 75 -36.37 -11.24 7.45
C VAL A 75 -36.85 -11.74 8.81
N ALA A 76 -36.26 -12.83 9.31
CA ALA A 76 -36.66 -13.46 10.57
C ALA A 76 -35.81 -13.01 11.77
N ALA A 77 -34.87 -12.07 11.57
CA ALA A 77 -33.88 -11.64 12.56
C ALA A 77 -33.11 -12.81 13.21
N GLN A 78 -32.95 -13.90 12.44
CA GLN A 78 -32.18 -15.07 12.82
C GLN A 78 -30.68 -14.83 12.64
N PHE A 79 -30.32 -14.08 11.61
CA PHE A 79 -28.96 -13.72 11.25
C PHE A 79 -28.81 -12.22 11.32
N GLN A 80 -27.69 -11.77 11.88
CA GLN A 80 -27.32 -10.37 11.93
C GLN A 80 -25.85 -10.20 11.60
N LEU A 81 -25.52 -9.07 10.96
CA LEU A 81 -24.17 -8.70 10.55
C LEU A 81 -23.95 -7.22 10.85
N ILE A 82 -22.78 -6.86 11.36
CA ILE A 82 -22.39 -5.48 11.62
C ILE A 82 -20.93 -5.26 11.32
N ALA A 83 -20.62 -4.19 10.59
CA ALA A 83 -19.28 -3.74 10.29
C ALA A 83 -18.93 -2.49 11.09
N ARG A 84 -17.71 -2.44 11.63
CA ARG A 84 -17.20 -1.34 12.45
C ARG A 84 -15.76 -1.02 12.05
N VAL A 85 -15.44 0.26 11.95
CA VAL A 85 -14.04 0.72 11.92
C VAL A 85 -13.58 0.92 13.35
N GLU A 86 -12.50 0.25 13.72
CA GLU A 86 -11.87 0.32 15.04
C GLU A 86 -10.39 0.66 14.83
N HIS A 87 -10.07 1.96 14.88
CA HIS A 87 -8.74 2.52 14.64
C HIS A 87 -8.24 2.26 13.19
N ASP A 88 -7.34 1.29 13.05
CA ASP A 88 -6.67 0.81 11.84
C ASP A 88 -7.27 -0.51 11.34
N LEU A 89 -8.35 -1.00 11.96
CA LEU A 89 -9.01 -2.26 11.61
C LEU A 89 -10.46 -2.08 11.16
N LEU A 90 -10.89 -2.97 10.28
CA LEU A 90 -12.28 -3.25 10.00
C LEU A 90 -12.69 -4.51 10.76
N ASN A 91 -13.64 -4.38 11.69
CA ASN A 91 -14.31 -5.51 12.31
C ASN A 91 -15.61 -5.81 11.56
N VAL A 92 -15.84 -7.09 11.25
CA VAL A 92 -17.16 -7.59 10.86
C VAL A 92 -17.59 -8.63 11.89
N SER A 93 -18.73 -8.40 12.53
CA SER A 93 -19.32 -9.35 13.46
C SER A 93 -20.59 -9.95 12.86
N PHE A 94 -20.73 -11.26 12.97
CA PHE A 94 -21.88 -12.04 12.52
C PHE A 94 -22.49 -12.78 13.71
N ALA A 95 -23.81 -12.81 13.80
CA ALA A 95 -24.54 -13.64 14.75
C ALA A 95 -25.59 -14.49 14.04
N ALA A 96 -25.75 -15.72 14.53
CA ALA A 96 -26.82 -16.62 14.16
C ALA A 96 -27.43 -17.23 15.42
N ALA A 97 -28.75 -17.13 15.55
CA ALA A 97 -29.51 -17.78 16.61
C ALA A 97 -30.39 -18.90 16.04
N SER A 98 -30.72 -19.90 16.85
CA SER A 98 -31.72 -20.90 16.48
C SER A 98 -33.11 -20.34 16.80
N LEU A 99 -33.96 -20.13 15.78
CA LEU A 99 -35.36 -19.73 15.99
C LEU A 99 -36.18 -20.91 16.51
N ASP A 100 -36.99 -20.66 17.54
CA ASP A 100 -37.94 -21.65 18.06
C ASP A 100 -38.96 -22.06 16.98
N ALA A 101 -39.43 -23.31 17.03
CA ALA A 101 -39.99 -24.10 15.92
C ALA A 101 -41.32 -23.60 15.29
N MET A 102 -41.74 -22.35 15.53
CA MET A 102 -43.04 -21.81 15.10
C MET A 102 -43.02 -20.96 13.82
N SER A 103 -41.86 -20.52 13.31
CA SER A 103 -41.82 -19.71 12.09
C SER A 103 -41.52 -20.55 10.84
N ARG A 104 -42.57 -21.01 10.16
CA ARG A 104 -42.46 -21.71 8.86
C ARG A 104 -42.37 -20.70 7.72
N SER A 105 -41.15 -20.39 7.28
CA SER A 105 -40.81 -19.93 5.92
C SER A 105 -39.32 -20.18 5.65
N ARG A 106 -38.99 -20.74 4.49
CA ARG A 106 -37.76 -21.53 4.18
C ARG A 106 -36.40 -20.85 4.44
N PRO A 107 -35.44 -21.57 5.06
CA PRO A 107 -34.02 -21.45 4.76
C PRO A 107 -33.54 -22.61 3.85
N SER A 108 -32.69 -22.29 2.87
CA SER A 108 -31.94 -23.26 2.05
C SER A 108 -30.49 -22.76 2.02
N LEU A 109 -29.49 -23.51 2.48
CA LEU A 109 -28.94 -24.69 1.81
C LEU A 109 -29.06 -25.99 2.66
N ALA A 110 -30.17 -26.69 2.43
CA ALA A 110 -30.51 -28.09 2.79
C ALA A 110 -30.37 -28.53 4.28
N ALA A 111 -31.30 -28.15 5.16
CA ALA A 111 -31.40 -28.67 6.53
C ALA A 111 -32.66 -29.56 6.75
N SER A 112 -32.47 -30.72 7.39
CA SER A 112 -33.52 -31.65 7.87
C SER A 112 -33.50 -31.82 9.41
N ALA A 113 -32.90 -30.89 10.16
CA ALA A 113 -32.75 -30.94 11.62
C ALA A 113 -32.85 -29.50 12.21
N PRO A 114 -33.16 -29.34 13.52
CA PRO A 114 -33.10 -28.02 14.15
C PRO A 114 -31.70 -27.43 14.03
N LEU A 115 -31.62 -26.11 13.81
CA LEU A 115 -30.36 -25.43 13.57
C LEU A 115 -29.51 -25.37 14.85
N GLY A 116 -28.23 -25.70 14.74
CA GLY A 116 -27.27 -25.59 15.83
C GLY A 116 -25.84 -25.37 15.35
N TRP A 117 -24.88 -25.56 16.26
CA TRP A 117 -23.46 -25.23 16.00
C TRP A 117 -22.88 -25.95 14.77
N HIS A 118 -23.35 -27.15 14.43
CA HIS A 118 -22.90 -27.91 13.26
C HIS A 118 -23.31 -27.25 11.94
N GLU A 119 -24.57 -26.82 11.81
CA GLU A 119 -25.09 -26.11 10.65
C GLU A 119 -24.40 -24.75 10.51
N PHE A 120 -24.39 -23.95 11.58
CA PHE A 120 -23.77 -22.62 11.56
C PHE A 120 -22.29 -22.68 11.21
N SER A 121 -21.54 -23.64 11.75
CA SER A 121 -20.13 -23.83 11.42
C SER A 121 -19.90 -24.21 9.95
N ARG A 122 -20.79 -24.99 9.35
CA ARG A 122 -20.71 -25.34 7.92
C ARG A 122 -21.03 -24.17 7.02
N TRP A 123 -22.06 -23.38 7.36
CA TRP A 123 -22.41 -22.19 6.60
C TRP A 123 -21.33 -21.13 6.68
N TRP A 124 -20.80 -20.87 7.88
CA TRP A 124 -19.70 -19.91 8.06
C TRP A 124 -18.48 -20.24 7.19
N ALA A 125 -18.11 -21.53 7.10
CA ALA A 125 -17.06 -21.99 6.21
C ALA A 125 -17.38 -21.70 4.73
N THR A 126 -18.62 -21.99 4.31
CA THR A 126 -19.10 -21.81 2.93
C THR A 126 -19.15 -20.33 2.52
N LEU A 127 -19.45 -19.43 3.46
CA LEU A 127 -19.50 -17.98 3.23
C LEU A 127 -18.11 -17.35 3.08
N GLY A 128 -17.03 -18.12 3.33
CA GLY A 128 -15.66 -17.62 3.30
C GLY A 128 -15.18 -17.01 4.62
N GLY A 129 -15.95 -17.18 5.70
CA GLY A 129 -15.68 -16.56 7.00
C GLY A 129 -14.42 -17.07 7.71
N GLU A 130 -13.78 -18.14 7.20
CA GLU A 130 -12.55 -18.73 7.75
C GLU A 130 -11.27 -18.28 7.06
N ALA A 131 -11.37 -17.48 6.00
CA ALA A 131 -10.20 -17.02 5.27
C ALA A 131 -9.26 -16.24 6.22
N PRO A 132 -7.94 -16.54 6.20
CA PRO A 132 -7.01 -15.91 7.11
C PRO A 132 -6.87 -14.42 6.77
N LEU A 133 -7.32 -13.57 7.68
CA LEU A 133 -7.10 -12.12 7.68
C LEU A 133 -6.10 -11.78 8.82
N LEU A 134 -6.25 -10.63 9.48
CA LEU A 134 -5.51 -10.34 10.71
C LEU A 134 -5.93 -11.31 11.83
N GLY A 135 -7.23 -11.61 11.91
CA GLY A 135 -7.72 -12.78 12.64
C GLY A 135 -9.23 -12.96 12.55
N THR A 136 -9.68 -14.19 12.77
CA THR A 136 -11.10 -14.54 12.88
C THR A 136 -11.32 -15.32 14.17
N THR A 137 -12.35 -14.98 14.92
CA THR A 137 -12.79 -15.77 16.09
C THR A 137 -14.23 -16.19 15.94
N VAL A 138 -14.49 -17.48 16.13
CA VAL A 138 -15.84 -18.03 16.30
C VAL A 138 -16.10 -18.26 17.79
N VAL A 139 -17.28 -17.88 18.26
CA VAL A 139 -17.75 -18.07 19.63
C VAL A 139 -19.05 -18.86 19.57
N LEU A 140 -19.01 -20.09 20.06
CA LEU A 140 -20.17 -20.97 20.18
C LEU A 140 -20.83 -20.73 21.52
N LEU A 141 -22.08 -20.25 21.51
CA LEU A 141 -22.83 -19.87 22.70
C LEU A 141 -23.98 -20.85 22.91
N ALA A 142 -24.26 -21.22 24.15
CA ALA A 142 -25.45 -21.98 24.53
C ALA A 142 -25.72 -21.84 26.03
N LYS A 143 -26.92 -22.27 26.44
CA LYS A 143 -27.32 -22.29 27.86
C LYS A 143 -27.46 -23.72 28.37
N THR A 144 -27.13 -23.95 29.64
CA THR A 144 -27.34 -25.26 30.30
C THR A 144 -27.54 -25.11 31.81
N GLY A 145 -28.45 -25.90 32.37
CA GLY A 145 -28.68 -25.96 33.82
C GLY A 145 -27.61 -26.77 34.58
N ASP A 146 -26.81 -27.57 33.88
CA ASP A 146 -25.72 -28.37 34.48
C ASP A 146 -24.52 -28.43 33.53
N VAL A 147 -23.63 -27.45 33.65
CA VAL A 147 -22.38 -27.37 32.88
C VAL A 147 -21.49 -28.61 33.08
N ALA A 148 -21.48 -29.21 34.28
CA ALA A 148 -20.61 -30.35 34.57
C ALA A 148 -21.11 -31.64 33.91
N GLY A 149 -22.42 -31.76 33.71
CA GLY A 149 -23.07 -32.87 32.99
C GLY A 149 -22.97 -32.79 31.47
N VAL A 150 -22.57 -31.65 30.88
CA VAL A 150 -22.49 -31.47 29.42
C VAL A 150 -21.23 -32.15 28.86
N ARG A 151 -21.42 -33.04 27.88
CA ARG A 151 -20.32 -33.64 27.11
C ARG A 151 -19.89 -32.72 25.97
N VAL A 152 -19.27 -31.58 26.30
CA VAL A 152 -18.98 -30.48 25.36
C VAL A 152 -18.25 -30.92 24.08
N ARG A 153 -17.35 -31.92 24.16
CA ARG A 153 -16.66 -32.49 23.00
C ARG A 153 -17.62 -33.07 21.95
N ALA A 154 -18.71 -33.69 22.38
CA ALA A 154 -19.67 -34.33 21.49
C ALA A 154 -20.58 -33.31 20.78
N GLU A 155 -20.79 -32.14 21.42
CA GLU A 155 -21.67 -31.09 20.90
C GLU A 155 -20.95 -30.15 19.92
N VAL A 156 -19.64 -29.96 20.09
CA VAL A 156 -18.85 -29.01 19.29
C VAL A 156 -18.37 -29.66 17.98
N PRO A 157 -18.60 -29.03 16.81
CA PRO A 157 -18.14 -29.57 15.53
C PRO A 157 -16.61 -29.62 15.46
N GLY A 158 -16.04 -30.81 15.23
CA GLY A 158 -14.58 -30.97 15.13
C GLY A 158 -13.98 -30.23 13.93
N ARG A 159 -12.77 -29.68 14.09
CA ARG A 159 -12.01 -29.01 13.01
C ARG A 159 -10.54 -29.38 12.96
N ALA A 160 -9.96 -29.24 11.78
CA ALA A 160 -8.52 -29.26 11.61
C ALA A 160 -7.90 -28.07 12.38
N GLY A 161 -6.99 -28.35 13.31
CA GLY A 161 -6.36 -27.34 14.17
C GLY A 161 -6.94 -27.21 15.58
N ASP A 162 -7.97 -28.02 15.93
CA ASP A 162 -8.36 -28.17 17.32
C ASP A 162 -7.21 -28.80 18.14
N GLY A 163 -6.96 -28.27 19.33
CA GLY A 163 -5.93 -28.75 20.24
C GLY A 163 -6.28 -30.09 20.87
N ASP A 164 -5.26 -30.84 21.29
CA ASP A 164 -5.48 -32.11 21.97
C ASP A 164 -6.20 -31.89 23.30
N ARG A 165 -7.25 -32.67 23.53
CA ARG A 165 -8.01 -32.73 24.79
C ARG A 165 -8.52 -31.37 25.28
N TRP A 166 -8.78 -30.43 24.37
CA TRP A 166 -9.25 -29.07 24.70
C TRP A 166 -10.49 -29.05 25.61
N TRP A 167 -11.36 -30.06 25.53
CA TRP A 167 -12.58 -30.18 26.36
C TRP A 167 -12.29 -30.37 27.85
N GLU A 168 -11.06 -30.77 28.23
CA GLU A 168 -10.62 -30.90 29.62
C GLU A 168 -10.15 -29.56 30.21
N SER A 169 -9.87 -28.57 29.38
CA SER A 169 -9.30 -27.27 29.76
C SER A 169 -10.37 -26.19 29.96
N ARG A 170 -11.36 -26.46 30.83
CA ARG A 170 -12.39 -25.48 31.20
C ARG A 170 -11.80 -24.32 32.01
N PHE A 171 -12.20 -23.10 31.70
CA PHE A 171 -11.90 -21.91 32.49
C PHE A 171 -13.14 -21.02 32.68
N ALA A 172 -13.05 -20.03 33.58
CA ALA A 172 -14.10 -19.05 33.79
C ALA A 172 -13.83 -17.79 32.97
N LEU A 173 -14.85 -17.27 32.29
CA LEU A 173 -14.74 -16.08 31.44
C LEU A 173 -16.00 -15.23 31.56
N GLY A 174 -15.89 -14.01 32.10
CA GLY A 174 -17.03 -13.10 32.20
C GLY A 174 -18.21 -13.62 33.05
N GLY A 175 -17.97 -14.61 33.92
CA GLY A 175 -19.01 -15.29 34.69
C GLY A 175 -19.55 -16.57 34.04
N PHE A 176 -19.07 -16.93 32.85
CA PHE A 176 -19.48 -18.12 32.09
C PHE A 176 -18.43 -19.23 32.15
N ALA A 177 -18.87 -20.46 31.88
CA ALA A 177 -17.94 -21.56 31.63
C ALA A 177 -17.43 -21.49 30.19
N ALA A 178 -16.12 -21.52 30.00
CA ALA A 178 -15.51 -21.34 28.69
C ALA A 178 -14.46 -22.42 28.37
N TRP A 179 -14.32 -22.67 27.06
CA TRP A 179 -13.27 -23.49 26.47
C TRP A 179 -12.73 -22.80 25.23
N GLU A 180 -11.47 -23.07 24.91
CA GLU A 180 -10.87 -22.73 23.63
C GLU A 180 -10.53 -24.01 22.90
N THR A 181 -11.09 -24.19 21.70
CA THR A 181 -10.88 -25.45 20.95
C THR A 181 -9.58 -25.42 20.18
N THR A 182 -9.15 -24.23 19.75
CA THR A 182 -7.94 -24.02 18.95
C THR A 182 -6.68 -24.33 19.77
N ALA A 183 -5.71 -24.99 19.15
CA ALA A 183 -4.42 -25.23 19.78
C ALA A 183 -3.73 -23.91 20.20
N PRO A 184 -2.97 -23.88 21.31
CA PRO A 184 -2.20 -22.71 21.72
C PRO A 184 -1.25 -22.23 20.61
N GLY A 185 -1.13 -20.90 20.46
CA GLY A 185 -0.20 -20.29 19.52
C GLY A 185 -0.80 -19.13 18.71
N PRO A 186 -0.09 -18.69 17.66
CA PRO A 186 -0.42 -17.47 16.94
C PRO A 186 -1.40 -17.71 15.78
N ALA A 187 -2.28 -18.72 15.87
CA ALA A 187 -3.22 -19.06 14.81
C ALA A 187 -4.12 -17.86 14.43
N ALA A 188 -4.35 -17.66 13.13
CA ALA A 188 -5.22 -16.57 12.66
C ALA A 188 -6.70 -16.84 12.96
N ALA A 189 -7.12 -18.11 12.90
CA ALA A 189 -8.45 -18.54 13.27
C ALA A 189 -8.46 -19.07 14.71
N ARG A 190 -9.46 -18.65 15.48
CA ARG A 190 -9.68 -19.05 16.87
C ARG A 190 -11.12 -19.50 17.07
N ARG A 191 -11.36 -20.43 17.97
CA ARG A 191 -12.71 -20.82 18.37
C ARG A 191 -12.86 -20.99 19.88
N LEU A 192 -13.89 -20.35 20.41
CA LEU A 192 -14.29 -20.39 21.81
C LEU A 192 -15.66 -21.03 21.95
N VAL A 193 -15.90 -21.64 23.11
CA VAL A 193 -17.21 -22.13 23.54
C VAL A 193 -17.54 -21.46 24.85
N LEU A 194 -18.69 -20.81 24.98
CA LEU A 194 -19.16 -20.21 26.22
C LEU A 194 -20.53 -20.78 26.57
N LEU A 195 -20.65 -21.27 27.80
CA LEU A 195 -21.90 -21.78 28.36
C LEU A 195 -22.34 -20.93 29.55
N GLY A 196 -23.55 -20.38 29.44
CA GLY A 196 -24.25 -19.68 30.53
C GLY A 196 -25.33 -20.54 31.18
N ALA A 197 -25.82 -20.10 32.34
CA ALA A 197 -27.05 -20.64 32.90
C ALA A 197 -28.28 -20.15 32.10
N PRO A 198 -29.43 -20.85 32.13
CA PRO A 198 -30.61 -20.49 31.34
C PRO A 198 -31.17 -19.08 31.61
N ASP A 199 -30.89 -18.51 32.78
CA ASP A 199 -31.29 -17.16 33.17
C ASP A 199 -30.27 -16.07 32.81
N GLN A 200 -29.13 -16.43 32.21
CA GLN A 200 -28.03 -15.51 31.89
C GLN A 200 -27.95 -15.14 30.40
N ASP A 201 -29.05 -15.29 29.66
CA ASP A 201 -29.09 -15.06 28.20
C ASP A 201 -28.65 -13.64 27.81
N ALA A 202 -29.21 -12.63 28.49
CA ALA A 202 -28.89 -11.23 28.23
C ALA A 202 -27.44 -10.87 28.59
N GLU A 203 -26.89 -11.43 29.67
CA GLU A 203 -25.50 -11.27 30.05
C GLU A 203 -24.56 -11.92 29.04
N LEU A 204 -24.90 -13.12 28.55
CA LEU A 204 -24.10 -13.85 27.57
C LEU A 204 -24.05 -13.09 26.24
N SER A 205 -25.20 -12.63 25.77
CA SER A 205 -25.31 -11.81 24.56
C SER A 205 -24.57 -10.48 24.71
N ARG A 206 -24.74 -9.74 25.83
CA ARG A 206 -23.98 -8.51 26.11
C ARG A 206 -22.47 -8.71 26.07
N PHE A 207 -22.01 -9.85 26.57
CA PHE A 207 -20.58 -10.15 26.69
C PHE A 207 -19.95 -10.51 25.34
N ALA A 208 -20.63 -11.33 24.52
CA ALA A 208 -20.09 -11.91 23.30
C ALA A 208 -20.60 -11.27 21.99
N TRP A 209 -21.81 -10.72 21.98
CA TRP A 209 -22.49 -10.22 20.78
C TRP A 209 -22.84 -8.73 20.85
N SER A 210 -23.86 -8.36 21.62
CA SER A 210 -24.41 -7.01 21.67
C SER A 210 -25.24 -6.81 22.94
N ASP A 211 -25.24 -5.57 23.43
CA ASP A 211 -26.13 -5.08 24.50
C ASP A 211 -27.38 -4.36 23.95
N GLY A 212 -27.64 -4.48 22.64
CA GLY A 212 -28.60 -3.67 21.88
C GLY A 212 -27.96 -2.45 21.22
N GLY A 213 -26.71 -2.14 21.54
CA GLY A 213 -25.92 -1.10 20.89
C GLY A 213 -25.10 -1.60 19.69
N THR A 214 -24.42 -0.65 19.06
CA THR A 214 -23.56 -0.87 17.89
C THR A 214 -22.09 -1.03 18.23
N GLY A 215 -21.70 -0.83 19.49
CA GLY A 215 -20.32 -0.96 19.92
C GLY A 215 -19.81 -2.40 19.82
N LEU A 216 -18.49 -2.55 19.79
CA LEU A 216 -17.87 -3.87 19.93
C LEU A 216 -18.05 -4.38 21.37
N PRO A 217 -18.54 -5.63 21.58
CA PRO A 217 -18.80 -6.16 22.91
C PRO A 217 -17.48 -6.40 23.68
N PRO A 218 -17.51 -6.57 25.02
CA PRO A 218 -16.29 -6.76 25.83
C PRO A 218 -15.38 -7.87 25.32
N LEU A 219 -15.95 -9.05 25.00
CA LEU A 219 -15.18 -10.15 24.42
C LEU A 219 -14.64 -9.79 23.03
N GLY A 220 -15.46 -9.18 22.16
CA GLY A 220 -15.05 -8.73 20.83
C GLY A 220 -13.86 -7.76 20.87
N ARG A 221 -13.86 -6.80 21.81
CA ARG A 221 -12.77 -5.84 22.01
C ARG A 221 -11.48 -6.52 22.45
N TYR A 222 -11.57 -7.47 23.37
CA TYR A 222 -10.43 -8.29 23.74
C TYR A 222 -9.88 -9.06 22.53
N LEU A 223 -10.77 -9.73 21.78
CA LEU A 223 -10.40 -10.56 20.64
C LEU A 223 -9.75 -9.76 19.52
N MET A 224 -10.15 -8.49 19.32
CA MET A 224 -9.50 -7.58 18.37
C MET A 224 -8.02 -7.39 18.70
N HIS A 225 -7.70 -7.05 19.96
CA HIS A 225 -6.32 -6.86 20.39
C HIS A 225 -5.54 -8.18 20.43
N ALA A 226 -6.19 -9.28 20.80
CA ALA A 226 -5.59 -10.61 20.76
C ALA A 226 -5.27 -11.04 19.32
N ALA A 227 -6.11 -10.69 18.33
CA ALA A 227 -5.86 -10.94 16.92
C ALA A 227 -4.63 -10.15 16.42
N LYS A 228 -4.50 -8.87 16.83
CA LYS A 228 -3.28 -8.07 16.57
C LYS A 228 -2.03 -8.74 17.15
N LEU A 229 -2.09 -9.16 18.42
CA LEU A 229 -0.97 -9.83 19.08
C LEU A 229 -0.55 -11.11 18.34
N ARG A 230 -1.51 -11.96 17.98
CA ARG A 230 -1.26 -13.19 17.21
C ARG A 230 -0.72 -12.88 15.81
N TYR A 231 -1.22 -11.85 15.14
CA TYR A 231 -0.69 -11.40 13.85
C TYR A 231 0.77 -10.97 13.95
N LEU A 232 1.12 -10.16 14.95
CA LEU A 232 2.50 -9.76 15.19
C LEU A 232 3.38 -10.99 15.46
N ALA A 233 2.94 -11.94 16.27
CA ALA A 233 3.69 -13.20 16.47
C ALA A 233 3.94 -13.98 15.16
N ARG A 234 2.97 -13.98 14.22
CA ARG A 234 3.17 -14.60 12.88
C ARG A 234 4.13 -13.83 12.01
N VAL A 235 4.05 -12.49 12.00
CA VAL A 235 4.96 -11.63 11.22
C VAL A 235 6.40 -11.73 11.71
N HIS A 236 6.59 -11.84 13.04
CA HIS A 236 7.90 -12.07 13.64
C HIS A 236 8.51 -13.40 13.17
N ASP A 237 7.67 -14.41 12.96
CA ASP A 237 8.03 -15.70 12.37
C ASP A 237 9.18 -16.42 13.11
N ASN A 238 9.18 -16.32 14.45
CA ASN A 238 10.26 -16.80 15.32
C ASN A 238 11.65 -16.21 14.99
N GLY A 239 11.67 -14.98 14.46
CA GLY A 239 12.90 -14.24 14.18
C GLY A 239 13.70 -14.78 13.00
N ARG A 240 13.15 -15.66 12.15
CA ARG A 240 13.90 -16.27 11.03
C ARG A 240 14.53 -15.24 10.11
N GLN A 241 13.77 -14.23 9.69
CA GLN A 241 14.28 -13.18 8.80
C GLN A 241 15.40 -12.36 9.46
N LEU A 242 15.28 -12.08 10.76
CA LEU A 242 16.28 -11.33 11.52
C LEU A 242 17.55 -12.17 11.76
N ALA A 243 17.38 -13.48 11.99
CA ALA A 243 18.48 -14.42 12.11
C ALA A 243 19.26 -14.54 10.80
N ASP A 244 18.57 -14.65 9.66
CA ASP A 244 19.19 -14.70 8.33
C ASP A 244 19.95 -13.41 8.00
N LEU A 245 19.34 -12.25 8.31
CA LEU A 245 20.00 -10.95 8.18
C LEU A 245 21.28 -10.94 9.03
N ARG A 246 21.18 -11.28 10.32
CA ARG A 246 22.34 -11.30 11.22
C ARG A 246 23.44 -12.22 10.70
N SER A 247 23.11 -13.46 10.35
CA SER A 247 24.09 -14.43 9.85
C SER A 247 24.80 -13.93 8.59
N ARG A 248 24.06 -13.32 7.65
CA ARG A 248 24.63 -12.74 6.44
C ARG A 248 25.57 -11.57 6.75
N VAL A 249 25.16 -10.66 7.62
CA VAL A 249 25.97 -9.47 7.98
C VAL A 249 27.21 -9.87 8.78
N THR A 250 27.09 -10.78 9.74
CA THR A 250 28.22 -11.30 10.52
C THR A 250 29.26 -11.96 9.61
N ALA A 251 28.84 -12.76 8.63
CA ALA A 251 29.76 -13.38 7.67
C ALA A 251 30.58 -12.33 6.89
N ARG A 252 29.94 -11.26 6.41
CA ARG A 252 30.65 -10.17 5.71
C ARG A 252 31.54 -9.36 6.64
N LEU A 253 31.11 -9.15 7.88
CA LEU A 253 31.92 -8.49 8.90
C LEU A 253 33.21 -9.29 9.18
N ASP A 254 33.12 -10.61 9.25
CA ASP A 254 34.27 -11.51 9.43
C ASP A 254 35.23 -11.44 8.23
N GLU A 255 34.70 -11.43 7.00
CA GLU A 255 35.50 -11.27 5.77
C GLU A 255 36.25 -9.92 5.74
N ALA A 256 35.55 -8.82 6.03
CA ALA A 256 36.14 -7.49 6.09
C ALA A 256 37.24 -7.39 7.17
N THR A 257 36.98 -7.96 8.35
CA THR A 257 37.92 -7.96 9.47
C THR A 257 39.15 -8.83 9.17
N ALA A 258 38.97 -9.98 8.52
CA ALA A 258 40.07 -10.84 8.09
C ALA A 258 40.97 -10.11 7.07
N GLN A 259 40.38 -9.34 6.15
CA GLN A 259 41.15 -8.56 5.19
C GLN A 259 41.96 -7.45 5.86
N LEU A 260 41.36 -6.72 6.82
CA LEU A 260 42.06 -5.70 7.60
C LEU A 260 43.29 -6.29 8.31
N ARG A 261 43.15 -7.49 8.88
CA ARG A 261 44.28 -8.21 9.50
C ARG A 261 45.35 -8.63 8.50
N ALA A 262 44.97 -8.98 7.28
CA ALA A 262 45.89 -9.41 6.23
C ALA A 262 46.62 -8.24 5.52
N GLY A 263 46.27 -6.97 5.79
CA GLY A 263 46.91 -5.79 5.18
C GLY A 263 46.66 -5.65 3.67
N GLY A 264 45.61 -6.28 3.13
CA GLY A 264 45.37 -6.35 1.69
C GLY A 264 44.74 -5.07 1.09
N ALA A 265 45.46 -4.39 0.20
CA ALA A 265 45.06 -3.13 -0.44
C ALA A 265 43.97 -3.24 -1.54
N GLY A 266 43.45 -4.42 -1.85
CA GLY A 266 42.67 -4.65 -3.09
C GLY A 266 41.14 -4.62 -3.00
N ARG A 267 40.54 -4.85 -1.82
CA ARG A 267 39.07 -4.99 -1.68
C ARG A 267 38.42 -4.17 -0.56
N GLY A 268 39.18 -3.32 0.13
CA GLY A 268 38.67 -2.58 1.31
C GLY A 268 37.48 -1.68 0.96
N GLY A 269 37.51 -1.05 -0.21
CA GLY A 269 36.43 -0.19 -0.68
C GLY A 269 35.13 -0.94 -1.04
N GLN A 270 35.21 -2.18 -1.53
CA GLN A 270 34.03 -3.01 -1.80
C GLN A 270 33.35 -3.42 -0.49
N HIS A 271 34.13 -3.90 0.49
CA HIS A 271 33.59 -4.27 1.80
C HIS A 271 32.99 -3.06 2.53
N ALA A 272 33.56 -1.86 2.38
CA ALA A 272 33.01 -0.64 2.95
C ALA A 272 31.61 -0.30 2.40
N ALA A 273 31.40 -0.47 1.09
CA ALA A 273 30.09 -0.25 0.45
C ALA A 273 29.06 -1.31 0.86
N GLU A 274 29.46 -2.58 0.92
CA GLU A 274 28.58 -3.67 1.34
C GLU A 274 28.17 -3.54 2.82
N LEU A 275 29.11 -3.22 3.71
CA LEU A 275 28.82 -2.96 5.12
C LEU A 275 27.95 -1.72 5.33
N ALA A 276 28.07 -0.68 4.50
CA ALA A 276 27.20 0.50 4.57
C ALA A 276 25.74 0.16 4.20
N ALA A 277 25.53 -0.73 3.22
CA ALA A 277 24.19 -1.23 2.88
C ALA A 277 23.62 -2.09 4.01
N ASP A 278 24.43 -2.97 4.58
CA ASP A 278 24.02 -3.81 5.72
C ASP A 278 23.70 -2.97 6.98
N GLU A 279 24.44 -1.89 7.24
CA GLU A 279 24.14 -0.95 8.32
C GLU A 279 22.77 -0.28 8.17
N ALA A 280 22.41 0.13 6.95
CA ALA A 280 21.11 0.72 6.66
C ALA A 280 19.98 -0.30 6.82
N GLU A 281 20.17 -1.54 6.36
CA GLU A 281 19.20 -2.62 6.52
C GLU A 281 19.00 -3.01 8.00
N LEU A 282 20.08 -3.06 8.78
CA LEU A 282 20.03 -3.26 10.23
C LEU A 282 19.30 -2.13 10.95
N ALA A 283 19.56 -0.87 10.57
CA ALA A 283 18.86 0.29 11.14
C ALA A 283 17.34 0.24 10.86
N GLY A 284 16.96 -0.10 9.62
CA GLY A 284 15.56 -0.29 9.25
C GLY A 284 14.89 -1.42 10.05
N SER A 285 15.57 -2.57 10.17
CA SER A 285 15.08 -3.72 10.94
C SER A 285 14.93 -3.39 12.43
N LEU A 286 15.90 -2.67 13.02
CA LEU A 286 15.82 -2.20 14.41
C LEU A 286 14.63 -1.27 14.64
N ALA A 287 14.35 -0.36 13.70
CA ALA A 287 13.19 0.53 13.79
C ALA A 287 11.87 -0.27 13.73
N GLN A 288 11.78 -1.27 12.84
CA GLN A 288 10.61 -2.15 12.72
C GLN A 288 10.37 -2.97 14.00
N VAL A 289 11.43 -3.60 14.55
CA VAL A 289 11.34 -4.39 15.79
C VAL A 289 10.89 -3.52 16.97
N ARG A 290 11.38 -2.28 17.09
CA ARG A 290 10.94 -1.34 18.13
C ARG A 290 9.48 -0.94 17.99
N THR A 291 9.03 -0.64 16.78
CA THR A 291 7.61 -0.35 16.48
C THR A 291 6.72 -1.55 16.80
N MET A 292 7.17 -2.75 16.44
CA MET A 292 6.49 -3.99 16.75
C MET A 292 6.39 -4.24 18.26
N SER A 293 7.48 -4.04 19.00
CA SER A 293 7.52 -4.16 20.46
C SER A 293 6.52 -3.22 21.12
N ARG A 294 6.49 -1.95 20.69
CA ARG A 294 5.51 -0.98 21.18
C ARG A 294 4.07 -1.40 20.89
N SER A 295 3.82 -1.96 19.71
CA SER A 295 2.49 -2.46 19.31
C SER A 295 2.04 -3.65 20.16
N VAL A 296 2.97 -4.56 20.52
CA VAL A 296 2.71 -5.68 21.43
C VAL A 296 2.34 -5.18 22.83
N GLU A 297 3.08 -4.21 23.37
CA GLU A 297 2.77 -3.61 24.68
C GLU A 297 1.36 -3.02 24.72
N ILE A 298 1.01 -2.21 23.71
CA ILE A 298 -0.31 -1.56 23.61
C ILE A 298 -1.41 -2.62 23.50
N ALA A 299 -1.24 -3.63 22.63
CA ALA A 299 -2.23 -4.69 22.47
C ALA A 299 -2.46 -5.44 23.79
N ARG A 300 -1.39 -5.82 24.50
CA ARG A 300 -1.47 -6.51 25.80
C ARG A 300 -2.16 -5.67 26.87
N ALA A 301 -1.82 -4.38 26.96
CA ALA A 301 -2.46 -3.46 27.91
C ALA A 301 -3.96 -3.34 27.62
N ASN A 302 -4.35 -3.22 26.35
CA ASN A 302 -5.75 -3.11 25.96
C ASN A 302 -6.52 -4.42 26.17
N MET A 303 -5.89 -5.59 25.97
CA MET A 303 -6.46 -6.89 26.32
C MET A 303 -6.79 -6.97 27.81
N VAL A 304 -5.86 -6.57 28.68
CA VAL A 304 -6.09 -6.51 30.13
C VAL A 304 -7.16 -5.48 30.47
N SER A 305 -7.18 -4.32 29.81
CA SER A 305 -8.24 -3.33 30.01
C SER A 305 -9.63 -3.83 29.61
N ALA A 306 -9.72 -4.74 28.64
CA ALA A 306 -11.01 -5.26 28.14
C ALA A 306 -11.63 -6.32 29.06
N LEU A 307 -10.84 -7.25 29.61
CA LEU A 307 -11.35 -8.39 30.39
C LEU A 307 -10.72 -8.56 31.79
N GLY A 308 -9.79 -7.69 32.18
CA GLY A 308 -9.04 -7.77 33.44
C GLY A 308 -7.84 -8.73 33.40
N SER A 309 -7.90 -9.80 32.63
CA SER A 309 -6.76 -10.72 32.41
C SER A 309 -6.79 -11.35 31.02
N PRO A 310 -5.62 -11.81 30.50
CA PRO A 310 -5.58 -12.59 29.27
C PRO A 310 -6.29 -13.95 29.41
N LEU A 311 -6.85 -14.44 28.30
CA LEU A 311 -7.32 -15.81 28.16
C LEU A 311 -6.14 -16.79 28.24
N PRO A 312 -6.35 -18.04 28.66
CA PRO A 312 -5.28 -19.01 28.88
C PRO A 312 -4.29 -19.15 27.70
N ALA A 313 -4.79 -19.24 26.46
CA ALA A 313 -3.92 -19.36 25.27
C ALA A 313 -3.11 -18.09 24.95
N ASP A 314 -3.50 -16.94 25.50
CA ASP A 314 -2.84 -15.64 25.28
C ASP A 314 -1.89 -15.27 26.43
N THR A 315 -1.98 -15.96 27.58
CA THR A 315 -1.21 -15.66 28.80
C THR A 315 0.30 -15.71 28.58
N GLU A 316 0.79 -16.71 27.83
CA GLU A 316 2.22 -16.88 27.57
C GLU A 316 2.69 -16.18 26.30
N LEU A 317 1.82 -16.07 25.28
CA LEU A 317 2.18 -15.54 23.96
C LEU A 317 2.69 -14.08 24.05
N GLY A 318 1.98 -13.23 24.81
CA GLY A 318 2.34 -11.83 24.98
C GLY A 318 3.71 -11.64 25.63
N PRO A 319 3.94 -12.19 26.84
CA PRO A 319 5.25 -12.17 27.50
C PRO A 319 6.37 -12.76 26.64
N TRP A 320 6.13 -13.91 26.00
CA TRP A 320 7.12 -14.55 25.12
C TRP A 320 7.53 -13.62 23.98
N LEU A 321 6.57 -13.05 23.25
CA LEU A 321 6.88 -12.17 22.11
C LEU A 321 7.59 -10.89 22.56
N THR A 322 7.21 -10.31 23.70
CA THR A 322 7.93 -9.17 24.29
C THR A 322 9.41 -9.52 24.57
N ALA A 323 9.67 -10.69 25.15
CA ALA A 323 11.03 -11.14 25.40
C ALA A 323 11.82 -11.35 24.10
N GLN A 324 11.23 -12.03 23.12
CA GLN A 324 11.89 -12.24 21.82
C GLN A 324 12.26 -10.94 21.11
N LEU A 325 11.35 -9.95 21.08
CA LEU A 325 11.64 -8.66 20.45
C LEU A 325 12.68 -7.84 21.20
N ALA A 326 12.79 -8.01 22.53
CA ALA A 326 13.85 -7.41 23.33
C ALA A 326 15.21 -8.03 22.98
N ASP A 327 15.29 -9.36 22.93
CA ASP A 327 16.49 -10.10 22.53
C ASP A 327 16.92 -9.71 21.11
N ASP A 328 15.99 -9.66 20.16
CA ASP A 328 16.26 -9.25 18.78
C ASP A 328 16.80 -7.82 18.70
N THR A 329 16.23 -6.90 19.50
CA THR A 329 16.72 -5.52 19.56
C THR A 329 18.16 -5.48 20.09
N GLU A 330 18.49 -6.26 21.12
CA GLU A 330 19.84 -6.34 21.68
C GLU A 330 20.83 -6.90 20.65
N PHE A 331 20.50 -8.04 20.04
CA PHE A 331 21.36 -8.69 19.04
C PHE A 331 21.59 -7.82 17.81
N LEU A 332 20.54 -7.22 17.25
CA LEU A 332 20.66 -6.35 16.08
C LEU A 332 21.46 -5.09 16.42
N THR A 333 21.29 -4.51 17.62
CA THR A 333 22.07 -3.35 18.07
C THR A 333 23.55 -3.69 18.19
N ALA A 334 23.88 -4.87 18.73
CA ALA A 334 25.26 -5.32 18.83
C ALA A 334 25.93 -5.45 17.44
N VAL A 335 25.25 -6.08 16.48
CA VAL A 335 25.76 -6.27 15.11
C VAL A 335 25.87 -4.92 14.40
N TYR A 336 24.86 -4.05 14.52
CA TYR A 336 24.88 -2.69 13.97
C TYR A 336 26.10 -1.90 14.44
N ASN A 337 26.39 -1.93 15.75
CA ASN A 337 27.53 -1.23 16.32
C ASN A 337 28.87 -1.80 15.81
N GLN A 338 28.96 -3.13 15.63
CA GLN A 338 30.17 -3.77 15.08
C GLN A 338 30.40 -3.40 13.62
N VAL A 339 29.35 -3.43 12.80
CA VAL A 339 29.40 -3.02 11.38
C VAL A 339 29.89 -1.59 11.25
N ARG A 340 29.29 -0.66 12.01
CA ARG A 340 29.69 0.75 12.03
C ARG A 340 31.16 0.91 12.43
N ALA A 341 31.59 0.22 13.49
CA ALA A 341 32.96 0.27 13.96
C ALA A 341 33.97 -0.23 12.91
N VAL A 342 33.69 -1.32 12.20
CA VAL A 342 34.59 -1.87 11.14
C VAL A 342 34.57 -0.99 9.89
N ARG A 343 33.39 -0.49 9.49
CA ARG A 343 33.24 0.40 8.33
C ARG A 343 34.06 1.66 8.49
N ASP A 344 34.08 2.25 9.69
CA ASP A 344 34.78 3.50 9.96
C ASP A 344 36.32 3.37 9.90
N VAL A 345 36.88 2.15 10.01
CA VAL A 345 38.32 1.86 9.83
C VAL A 345 38.69 1.33 8.45
N LEU A 346 37.72 0.95 7.61
CA LEU A 346 38.00 0.56 6.24
C LEU A 346 38.35 1.79 5.38
N PRO A 347 39.36 1.69 4.50
CA PRO A 347 39.69 2.78 3.59
C PRO A 347 38.50 3.02 2.66
N ALA A 348 37.97 4.24 2.70
CA ALA A 348 36.97 4.69 1.74
C ALA A 348 37.52 4.47 0.31
N VAL A 349 36.68 4.01 -0.62
CA VAL A 349 37.02 4.06 -2.05
C VAL A 349 37.42 5.51 -2.34
N PRO A 350 38.64 5.80 -2.81
CA PRO A 350 38.97 7.16 -3.17
C PRO A 350 38.03 7.59 -4.29
N ALA A 351 37.18 8.58 -4.03
CA ALA A 351 36.50 9.30 -5.07
C ALA A 351 37.55 9.75 -6.08
N ARG A 352 37.30 9.53 -7.38
CA ARG A 352 38.16 10.06 -8.46
C ARG A 352 38.37 11.55 -8.19
N VAL A 353 39.61 11.93 -7.91
CA VAL A 353 40.00 13.33 -7.70
C VAL A 353 39.69 14.10 -8.98
N PRO A 354 38.84 15.14 -8.96
CA PRO A 354 38.68 16.03 -10.09
C PRO A 354 40.01 16.77 -10.34
N VAL A 355 40.41 16.86 -11.60
CA VAL A 355 41.58 17.64 -12.03
C VAL A 355 41.40 19.10 -11.58
N PRO A 356 42.36 19.71 -10.87
CA PRO A 356 42.21 21.08 -10.40
C PRO A 356 42.34 22.08 -11.57
N PRO A 357 41.59 23.20 -11.56
CA PRO A 357 41.83 24.31 -12.48
C PRO A 357 43.13 25.07 -12.10
N PRO A 358 43.72 25.84 -13.01
CA PRO A 358 45.05 26.42 -12.80
C PRO A 358 45.04 27.53 -11.74
N GLU A 359 46.12 27.52 -10.96
CA GLU A 359 46.39 28.39 -9.81
C GLU A 359 46.32 29.89 -10.09
N LYS A 360 45.78 30.63 -9.11
CA LYS A 360 46.21 32.01 -8.81
C LYS A 360 46.28 32.25 -7.30
N HIS A 361 47.53 32.27 -6.82
CA HIS A 361 48.13 33.10 -5.77
C HIS A 361 47.30 33.49 -4.52
N ASP A 362 47.74 32.91 -3.39
CA ASP A 362 47.69 33.43 -2.02
C ASP A 362 48.43 34.79 -1.91
N PRO A 363 48.18 35.67 -0.89
CA PRO A 363 48.22 35.28 0.53
C PRO A 363 47.23 35.98 1.47
N ALA A 364 46.77 35.28 2.52
CA ALA A 364 47.12 35.61 3.91
C ALA A 364 46.34 34.78 4.95
N GLU A 365 47.10 34.24 5.90
CA GLU A 365 46.72 33.54 7.13
C GLU A 365 45.58 34.20 7.92
N VAL A 366 44.62 33.38 8.38
CA VAL A 366 44.07 33.54 9.74
C VAL A 366 43.79 32.16 10.35
N SER A 367 44.35 32.02 11.55
CA SER A 367 44.36 30.89 12.47
C SER A 367 43.00 30.30 12.87
N ALA A 368 43.03 29.02 13.24
CA ALA A 368 41.96 28.31 13.95
C ALA A 368 41.64 28.89 15.34
N PRO A 369 40.42 28.65 15.85
CA PRO A 369 40.18 28.28 17.25
C PRO A 369 39.41 26.94 17.31
N ALA A 370 39.79 25.95 18.12
CA ALA A 370 39.59 25.85 19.58
C ALA A 370 38.12 26.06 19.98
N GLY A 371 37.49 24.98 20.46
CA GLY A 371 36.03 24.88 20.63
C GLY A 371 35.41 25.66 21.77
N ASP A 372 34.10 25.87 21.67
CA ASP A 372 33.10 25.79 22.75
C ASP A 372 31.67 25.94 22.17
N ASP A 373 30.68 25.33 22.84
CA ASP A 373 29.22 25.63 22.82
C ASP A 373 28.38 25.41 21.52
N ASP A 374 28.01 24.16 21.20
CA ASP A 374 27.14 23.84 20.04
C ASP A 374 25.62 23.76 20.40
N SER A 375 25.13 24.73 21.18
CA SER A 375 23.73 24.78 21.65
C SER A 375 22.90 25.93 21.07
N ARG A 376 23.42 26.70 20.10
CA ARG A 376 22.70 27.82 19.47
C ARG A 376 22.01 27.40 18.16
N PRO A 377 20.72 27.72 17.97
CA PRO A 377 20.02 27.38 16.74
C PRO A 377 20.57 28.18 15.55
N VAL A 378 21.19 27.49 14.59
CA VAL A 378 21.71 28.07 13.34
C VAL A 378 20.71 27.87 12.21
N ASN A 379 20.59 28.86 11.31
CA ASN A 379 19.78 28.72 10.10
C ASN A 379 20.49 27.77 9.13
N ARG A 380 19.81 26.70 8.71
CA ARG A 380 20.33 25.71 7.76
C ARG A 380 19.27 25.40 6.71
N ILE A 381 19.68 24.73 5.65
CA ILE A 381 18.80 24.24 4.59
C ILE A 381 18.65 22.74 4.74
N ALA A 382 17.45 22.22 4.50
CA ALA A 382 17.21 20.79 4.43
C ALA A 382 16.34 20.44 3.22
N PHE A 383 16.53 19.21 2.73
CA PHE A 383 15.71 18.65 1.67
C PHE A 383 15.32 17.21 1.98
N GLY A 384 14.18 16.81 1.44
CA GLY A 384 13.65 15.45 1.51
C GLY A 384 13.36 14.94 0.11
N VAL A 385 13.71 13.70 -0.20
CA VAL A 385 13.36 13.04 -1.47
C VAL A 385 12.65 11.73 -1.24
N ASP A 386 11.67 11.43 -2.09
CA ASP A 386 10.86 10.21 -2.02
C ASP A 386 10.57 9.68 -3.42
N VAL A 387 10.62 8.36 -3.62
CA VAL A 387 10.37 7.73 -4.92
C VAL A 387 8.89 7.34 -5.03
N VAL A 388 8.25 7.75 -6.12
CA VAL A 388 6.86 7.41 -6.41
C VAL A 388 6.76 5.90 -6.68
N ASN A 389 5.78 5.24 -6.05
CA ASN A 389 5.58 3.78 -6.13
C ASN A 389 6.80 2.96 -5.67
N TYR A 390 7.54 3.46 -4.68
CA TYR A 390 8.65 2.74 -4.06
C TYR A 390 8.21 1.37 -3.49
N SER A 391 7.09 1.35 -2.75
CA SER A 391 6.58 0.18 -2.02
C SER A 391 6.05 -0.96 -2.91
N SER A 392 5.66 -0.68 -4.15
CA SER A 392 5.15 -1.69 -5.08
C SER A 392 6.24 -2.48 -5.81
N ARG A 393 7.52 -2.14 -5.58
CA ARG A 393 8.69 -2.81 -6.18
C ARG A 393 9.13 -4.00 -5.33
N THR A 394 9.68 -5.04 -5.95
CA THR A 394 10.25 -6.20 -5.23
C THR A 394 11.48 -5.79 -4.41
N THR A 395 11.83 -6.55 -3.36
CA THR A 395 13.00 -6.23 -2.50
C THR A 395 14.33 -6.07 -3.27
N PRO A 396 14.66 -6.87 -4.31
CA PRO A 396 15.84 -6.61 -5.14
C PRO A 396 15.77 -5.29 -5.91
N GLN A 397 14.59 -4.94 -6.47
CA GLN A 397 14.38 -3.68 -7.18
C GLN A 397 14.43 -2.47 -6.22
N GLN A 398 13.93 -2.62 -4.99
CA GLN A 398 14.01 -1.60 -3.95
C GLN A 398 15.47 -1.31 -3.56
N ARG A 399 16.30 -2.34 -3.35
CA ARG A 399 17.74 -2.17 -3.04
C ARG A 399 18.50 -1.50 -4.19
N GLU A 400 18.22 -1.89 -5.42
CA GLU A 400 18.80 -1.29 -6.61
C GLU A 400 18.43 0.19 -6.75
N LEU A 401 17.15 0.49 -6.55
CA LEU A 401 16.62 1.84 -6.55
C LEU A 401 17.22 2.72 -5.44
N GLN A 402 17.33 2.19 -4.21
CA GLN A 402 18.00 2.88 -3.10
C GLN A 402 19.45 3.22 -3.44
N ARG A 403 20.19 2.30 -4.07
CA ARG A 403 21.57 2.54 -4.51
C ARG A 403 21.65 3.64 -5.58
N ARG A 404 20.73 3.64 -6.55
CA ARG A 404 20.63 4.69 -7.59
C ARG A 404 20.34 6.06 -6.95
N VAL A 405 19.35 6.14 -6.08
CA VAL A 405 18.98 7.38 -5.35
C VAL A 405 20.11 7.89 -4.47
N ALA A 406 20.80 7.01 -3.75
CA ALA A 406 21.98 7.38 -2.95
C ALA A 406 23.10 7.97 -3.83
N GLY A 407 23.39 7.35 -4.98
CA GLY A 407 24.37 7.87 -5.93
C GLY A 407 23.95 9.21 -6.55
N MET A 408 22.65 9.42 -6.80
CA MET A 408 22.13 10.72 -7.23
C MET A 408 22.35 11.78 -6.15
N ALA A 409 22.03 11.47 -4.88
CA ALA A 409 22.25 12.38 -3.75
C ALA A 409 23.72 12.79 -3.60
N GLU A 410 24.66 11.85 -3.74
CA GLU A 410 26.11 12.15 -3.72
C GLU A 410 26.50 13.16 -4.80
N ARG A 411 26.00 12.98 -6.03
CA ARG A 411 26.33 13.87 -7.16
C ARG A 411 25.68 15.24 -7.04
N VAL A 412 24.46 15.32 -6.48
CA VAL A 412 23.81 16.61 -6.18
C VAL A 412 24.59 17.38 -5.12
N LEU A 413 24.97 16.73 -4.01
CA LEU A 413 25.75 17.35 -2.96
C LEU A 413 27.14 17.77 -3.44
N ALA A 414 27.78 16.99 -4.29
CA ALA A 414 29.06 17.36 -4.90
C ALA A 414 28.97 18.65 -5.72
N GLY A 415 27.82 18.93 -6.37
CA GLY A 415 27.55 20.21 -7.04
C GLY A 415 27.49 21.42 -6.11
N LEU A 416 27.26 21.19 -4.81
CA LEU A 416 27.35 22.18 -3.74
C LEU A 416 28.75 22.26 -3.10
N GLY A 417 29.72 21.47 -3.59
CA GLY A 417 31.02 21.35 -2.94
C GLY A 417 30.96 20.56 -1.62
N LEU A 418 29.88 19.82 -1.39
CA LEU A 418 29.63 19.05 -0.18
C LEU A 418 29.80 17.55 -0.44
N THR A 419 30.21 16.83 0.59
CA THR A 419 30.11 15.37 0.62
C THR A 419 28.97 14.94 1.52
N LEU A 420 28.55 13.70 1.34
CA LEU A 420 27.58 13.03 2.20
C LEU A 420 27.95 13.03 3.70
N ARG A 421 29.24 13.23 4.04
CA ARG A 421 29.75 13.30 5.42
C ARG A 421 29.60 14.69 6.05
N ASP A 422 29.46 15.72 5.21
CA ASP A 422 29.31 17.11 5.64
C ASP A 422 27.83 17.44 5.96
N THR A 423 26.93 16.50 5.71
CA THR A 423 25.49 16.63 5.93
C THR A 423 25.02 15.77 7.09
N ASP A 424 24.02 16.26 7.83
CA ASP A 424 23.32 15.45 8.82
C ASP A 424 22.08 14.81 8.20
N ARG A 425 21.69 13.62 8.65
CA ARG A 425 20.55 12.87 8.09
C ARG A 425 19.66 12.32 9.18
N GLN A 426 18.37 12.26 8.88
CA GLN A 426 17.41 11.57 9.70
C GLN A 426 17.04 10.23 9.01
N PRO A 427 17.27 9.08 9.65
CA PRO A 427 16.73 7.82 9.17
C PRO A 427 15.23 7.77 9.44
N GLY A 428 14.42 7.71 8.38
CA GLY A 428 12.97 7.57 8.48
C GLY A 428 12.37 7.11 7.16
N GLY A 429 11.85 5.88 7.12
CA GLY A 429 11.00 5.37 6.03
C GLY A 429 11.61 5.34 4.63
N ASP A 430 10.73 5.24 3.64
CA ASP A 430 10.91 5.10 2.19
C ASP A 430 11.53 6.33 1.47
N GLY A 431 11.89 7.39 2.20
CA GLY A 431 12.51 8.61 1.66
C GLY A 431 13.84 8.99 2.34
N LEU A 432 14.63 9.84 1.67
CA LEU A 432 15.92 10.37 2.17
C LEU A 432 15.72 11.82 2.63
N MET A 433 16.01 12.12 3.91
CA MET A 433 15.97 13.47 4.49
C MET A 433 17.37 13.93 4.90
N VAL A 434 17.81 15.08 4.38
CA VAL A 434 19.18 15.61 4.50
C VAL A 434 19.15 17.06 4.98
N VAL A 435 20.01 17.40 5.94
CA VAL A 435 20.25 18.76 6.43
C VAL A 435 21.67 19.18 6.06
N LEU A 436 21.79 20.27 5.28
CA LEU A 436 23.06 20.82 4.82
C LEU A 436 23.82 21.48 5.97
N PRO A 437 25.17 21.53 5.95
CA PRO A 437 25.96 22.17 7.01
C PRO A 437 25.63 23.67 7.14
N PRO A 438 25.89 24.28 8.32
CA PRO A 438 25.75 25.71 8.49
C PRO A 438 26.69 26.47 7.52
N GLY A 439 26.24 27.64 7.04
CA GLY A 439 27.01 28.48 6.12
C GLY A 439 26.79 28.22 4.63
N VAL A 440 25.92 27.27 4.27
CA VAL A 440 25.44 27.12 2.88
C VAL A 440 24.36 28.18 2.64
N GLU A 441 24.56 29.01 1.60
CA GLU A 441 23.66 30.10 1.22
C GLU A 441 22.42 29.59 0.46
N ASP A 442 21.23 30.10 0.82
CA ASP A 442 19.93 29.65 0.29
C ASP A 442 19.85 29.86 -1.24
N GLU A 443 20.37 31.00 -1.71
CA GLU A 443 20.43 31.42 -3.11
C GLU A 443 21.35 30.56 -3.98
N ILE A 444 22.37 29.94 -3.39
CA ILE A 444 23.24 28.98 -4.08
C ILE A 444 22.63 27.58 -4.04
N ALA A 445 22.04 27.21 -2.90
CA ALA A 445 21.58 25.86 -2.65
C ALA A 445 20.29 25.52 -3.39
N LEU A 446 19.28 26.40 -3.34
CA LEU A 446 17.96 26.08 -3.89
C LEU A 446 18.01 25.78 -5.40
N PRO A 447 18.64 26.61 -6.26
CA PRO A 447 18.76 26.30 -7.70
C PRO A 447 19.53 24.99 -7.96
N LYS A 448 20.62 24.76 -7.22
CA LYS A 448 21.46 23.56 -7.38
C LYS A 448 20.75 22.30 -6.91
N LEU A 449 19.94 22.36 -5.87
CA LEU A 449 19.13 21.23 -5.41
C LEU A 449 18.05 20.90 -6.44
N LEU A 450 17.27 21.88 -6.91
CA LEU A 450 16.19 21.65 -7.88
C LEU A 450 16.74 21.14 -9.22
N HIS A 451 17.67 21.87 -9.84
CA HIS A 451 18.25 21.49 -11.12
C HIS A 451 19.16 20.27 -11.03
N GLY A 452 19.92 20.14 -9.94
CA GLY A 452 20.79 19.00 -9.71
C GLY A 452 20.01 17.70 -9.60
N TRP A 453 18.99 17.65 -8.74
CA TRP A 453 18.14 16.46 -8.62
C TRP A 453 17.45 16.14 -9.95
N ARG A 454 16.91 17.14 -10.66
CA ARG A 454 16.27 16.91 -11.96
C ARG A 454 17.24 16.30 -12.96
N ALA A 455 18.43 16.87 -13.10
CA ALA A 455 19.44 16.37 -14.02
C ALA A 455 19.86 14.94 -13.68
N GLN A 456 19.96 14.61 -12.38
CA GLN A 456 20.31 13.26 -11.93
C GLN A 456 19.23 12.22 -12.24
N VAL A 457 17.96 12.54 -11.98
CA VAL A 457 16.85 11.60 -12.27
C VAL A 457 16.68 11.41 -13.78
N VAL A 458 16.79 12.49 -14.57
CA VAL A 458 16.72 12.41 -16.04
C VAL A 458 17.87 11.57 -16.60
N ALA A 459 19.10 11.78 -16.13
CA ALA A 459 20.25 10.99 -16.57
C ALA A 459 20.11 9.52 -16.18
N ASP A 460 19.71 9.24 -14.94
CA ASP A 460 19.52 7.87 -14.45
C ASP A 460 18.39 7.15 -15.21
N ASN A 461 17.29 7.83 -15.55
CA ASN A 461 16.22 7.29 -16.38
C ASN A 461 16.67 7.02 -17.83
N ALA A 462 17.53 7.86 -18.39
CA ALA A 462 18.10 7.64 -19.71
C ALA A 462 19.01 6.39 -19.75
N ASP A 463 19.75 6.14 -18.67
CA ASP A 463 20.58 4.95 -18.52
C ASP A 463 19.75 3.68 -18.22
N HIS A 464 18.51 3.83 -17.74
CA HIS A 464 17.62 2.73 -17.33
C HIS A 464 16.20 2.85 -17.95
N PRO A 465 16.05 2.75 -19.28
CA PRO A 465 14.77 2.99 -19.97
C PRO A 465 13.66 1.99 -19.59
N GLY A 466 14.01 0.80 -19.09
CA GLY A 466 13.06 -0.19 -18.59
C GLY A 466 12.69 -0.03 -17.12
N ASP A 467 13.30 0.92 -16.40
CA ASP A 467 13.07 1.16 -14.98
C ASP A 467 13.12 2.66 -14.64
N ARG A 468 12.17 3.40 -15.21
CA ARG A 468 11.97 4.84 -14.98
C ARG A 468 11.61 5.12 -13.53
N ILE A 469 12.36 6.02 -12.91
CA ILE A 469 12.13 6.57 -11.57
C ILE A 469 11.40 7.91 -11.72
N ARG A 470 10.38 8.10 -10.88
CA ARG A 470 9.76 9.40 -10.65
C ARG A 470 9.91 9.78 -9.19
N MET A 471 10.28 11.02 -8.91
CA MET A 471 10.63 11.47 -7.56
C MET A 471 9.85 12.69 -7.11
N ARG A 472 9.61 12.76 -5.81
CA ARG A 472 9.16 13.94 -5.08
C ARG A 472 10.35 14.54 -4.33
N LEU A 473 10.47 15.85 -4.34
CA LEU A 473 11.48 16.61 -3.60
C LEU A 473 10.80 17.67 -2.75
N SER A 474 11.21 17.83 -1.50
CA SER A 474 10.82 18.95 -0.64
C SER A 474 12.05 19.73 -0.22
N VAL A 475 12.04 21.06 -0.26
CA VAL A 475 13.17 21.90 0.19
C VAL A 475 12.67 22.99 1.15
N GLY A 476 13.43 23.28 2.21
CA GLY A 476 13.16 24.41 3.08
C GLY A 476 14.36 24.85 3.90
N SER A 477 14.35 26.11 4.36
CA SER A 477 15.33 26.67 5.29
C SER A 477 14.70 27.09 6.61
N GLY A 478 15.49 27.08 7.69
CA GLY A 478 15.04 27.52 9.01
C GLY A 478 16.05 27.19 10.11
N ARG A 479 15.68 27.44 11.36
CA ARG A 479 16.54 27.20 12.53
C ARG A 479 16.52 25.73 12.96
N PHE A 480 17.69 25.11 13.11
CA PHE A 480 17.86 23.72 13.56
C PHE A 480 18.60 23.66 14.90
N THR A 481 18.17 22.76 15.79
CA THR A 481 18.89 22.43 17.04
C THR A 481 19.23 20.94 17.06
N GLN A 482 20.48 20.61 17.35
CA GLN A 482 20.96 19.23 17.48
C GLN A 482 20.40 18.60 18.77
N ALA A 483 19.79 17.41 18.69
CA ALA A 483 19.27 16.66 19.82
C ALA A 483 19.80 15.21 19.81
N ALA A 484 19.72 14.53 20.95
CA ALA A 484 20.30 13.19 21.14
C ALA A 484 19.70 12.07 20.25
N LEU A 485 18.59 12.33 19.54
CA LEU A 485 17.90 11.40 18.64
C LEU A 485 17.79 11.93 17.19
N GLY A 486 18.53 12.99 16.83
CA GLY A 486 18.45 13.67 15.53
C GLY A 486 18.19 15.17 15.67
N PHE A 487 17.49 15.79 14.73
CA PHE A 487 17.13 17.21 14.81
C PHE A 487 15.82 17.45 15.54
N SER A 488 15.79 18.54 16.31
CA SER A 488 14.55 19.08 16.89
C SER A 488 14.26 20.46 16.28
N GLY A 489 13.02 20.69 15.83
CA GLY A 489 12.60 21.98 15.26
C GLY A 489 11.35 21.87 14.37
N SER A 490 10.56 22.94 14.29
CA SER A 490 9.39 23.03 13.42
C SER A 490 9.73 22.93 11.92
N THR A 491 10.96 23.31 11.53
CA THR A 491 11.44 23.30 10.14
C THR A 491 11.55 21.89 9.56
N ILE A 492 12.23 20.94 10.23
CA ILE A 492 12.42 19.57 9.71
C ILE A 492 11.10 18.81 9.63
N ILE A 493 10.21 19.02 10.62
CA ILE A 493 8.85 18.48 10.63
C ILE A 493 8.03 19.10 9.48
N GLY A 494 8.19 20.40 9.23
CA GLY A 494 7.56 21.10 8.10
C GLY A 494 7.97 20.51 6.75
N ILE A 495 9.26 20.26 6.54
CA ILE A 495 9.79 19.71 5.27
C ILE A 495 9.26 18.30 5.03
N GLY A 496 9.27 17.42 6.05
CA GLY A 496 8.64 16.09 5.94
C GLY A 496 7.14 16.16 5.59
N ARG A 497 6.40 17.08 6.22
CA ARG A 497 4.97 17.30 5.91
C ARG A 497 4.72 17.84 4.50
N LEU A 498 5.65 18.63 3.95
CA LEU A 498 5.57 19.07 2.56
C LEU A 498 5.75 17.90 1.60
N LEU A 499 6.75 17.03 1.85
CA LEU A 499 7.01 15.82 1.05
C LEU A 499 5.82 14.84 1.05
N ASP A 500 5.13 14.75 2.19
CA ASP A 500 3.94 13.92 2.40
C ASP A 500 2.61 14.62 2.09
N SER A 501 2.62 15.85 1.57
CA SER A 501 1.40 16.62 1.33
C SER A 501 0.58 16.06 0.16
N SER A 502 -0.74 16.21 0.23
CA SER A 502 -1.61 15.87 -0.92
C SER A 502 -1.31 16.75 -2.14
N ALA A 503 -0.80 17.97 -1.94
CA ALA A 503 -0.45 18.90 -3.02
C ALA A 503 0.65 18.35 -3.93
N ILE A 504 1.81 17.95 -3.37
CA ILE A 504 2.89 17.37 -4.19
C ILE A 504 2.50 16.00 -4.76
N ARG A 505 1.68 15.22 -4.05
CA ARG A 505 1.16 13.94 -4.57
C ARG A 505 0.23 14.15 -5.77
N ALA A 506 -0.64 15.16 -5.73
CA ALA A 506 -1.49 15.54 -6.87
C ALA A 506 -0.63 16.05 -8.04
N ALA A 507 0.33 16.94 -7.80
CA ALA A 507 1.22 17.45 -8.85
C ALA A 507 2.03 16.33 -9.55
N VAL A 508 2.45 15.28 -8.83
CA VAL A 508 3.06 14.09 -9.45
C VAL A 508 2.07 13.36 -10.36
N LEU A 509 0.79 13.31 -10.03
CA LEU A 509 -0.22 12.69 -10.89
C LEU A 509 -0.52 13.58 -12.11
N ASP A 510 -0.57 14.89 -11.93
CA ASP A 510 -0.91 15.88 -12.96
C ASP A 510 0.25 16.12 -13.95
N HIS A 511 1.49 15.83 -13.56
CA HIS A 511 2.68 15.95 -14.40
C HIS A 511 3.37 14.58 -14.61
N PRO A 512 2.74 13.62 -15.31
CA PRO A 512 3.28 12.26 -15.50
C PRO A 512 4.61 12.22 -16.26
N ASP A 513 4.87 13.24 -17.09
CA ASP A 513 6.13 13.41 -17.84
C ASP A 513 7.25 14.01 -16.99
N ALA A 514 6.94 14.57 -15.83
CA ALA A 514 7.94 15.04 -14.89
C ALA A 514 8.56 13.84 -14.15
N ASP A 515 9.87 13.69 -14.33
CA ASP A 515 10.71 12.75 -13.58
C ASP A 515 10.94 13.22 -12.13
N LEU A 516 10.85 14.53 -11.90
CA LEU A 516 10.96 15.16 -10.59
C LEU A 516 9.89 16.23 -10.43
N VAL A 517 9.13 16.16 -9.35
CA VAL A 517 8.27 17.26 -8.88
C VAL A 517 8.79 17.71 -7.53
N ALA A 518 8.98 19.02 -7.36
CA ALA A 518 9.47 19.59 -6.11
C ALA A 518 8.42 20.48 -5.45
N ILE A 519 8.49 20.59 -4.13
CA ILE A 519 7.74 21.54 -3.32
C ILE A 519 8.70 22.29 -2.40
N VAL A 520 8.58 23.60 -2.37
CA VAL A 520 9.50 24.50 -1.67
C VAL A 520 8.74 25.25 -0.59
N SER A 521 9.31 25.36 0.61
CA SER A 521 8.67 26.14 1.68
C SER A 521 8.60 27.63 1.30
N ASP A 522 7.54 28.31 1.73
CA ASP A 522 7.35 29.73 1.39
C ASP A 522 8.55 30.60 1.77
N ARG A 523 9.17 30.36 2.93
CA ARG A 523 10.34 31.13 3.39
C ARG A 523 11.50 31.12 2.39
N ILE A 524 11.99 29.94 2.01
CA ILE A 524 13.16 29.85 1.10
C ILE A 524 12.78 30.29 -0.32
N PHE A 525 11.50 30.19 -0.71
CA PHE A 525 11.01 30.76 -1.96
C PHE A 525 11.09 32.30 -1.95
N GLN A 526 10.56 32.96 -0.90
CA GLN A 526 10.62 34.42 -0.80
C GLN A 526 12.07 34.91 -0.76
N ASP A 527 12.91 34.28 0.07
CA ASP A 527 14.30 34.67 0.29
C ASP A 527 15.19 34.53 -0.97
N VAL A 528 14.83 33.64 -1.91
CA VAL A 528 15.62 33.36 -3.13
C VAL A 528 14.91 33.81 -4.41
N VAL A 529 13.71 33.29 -4.68
CA VAL A 529 12.98 33.53 -5.93
C VAL A 529 12.23 34.86 -5.86
N GLY A 530 11.65 35.19 -4.70
CA GLY A 530 10.97 36.47 -4.47
C GLY A 530 11.90 37.68 -4.59
N GLU A 531 13.15 37.53 -4.11
CA GLU A 531 14.21 38.55 -4.23
C GLU A 531 14.91 38.57 -5.60
N GLY A 532 14.63 37.59 -6.46
CA GLY A 532 15.11 37.56 -7.85
C GLY A 532 16.57 37.16 -8.04
N TYR A 533 17.12 36.29 -7.17
CA TYR A 533 18.46 35.74 -7.36
C TYR A 533 18.56 34.88 -8.63
N ASP A 534 19.72 34.93 -9.30
CA ASP A 534 19.95 34.23 -10.56
C ASP A 534 19.83 32.70 -10.41
N GLY A 535 19.21 32.06 -11.40
CA GLY A 535 19.19 30.61 -11.55
C GLY A 535 17.83 29.93 -11.31
N LEU A 536 16.80 30.66 -10.87
CA LEU A 536 15.41 30.22 -10.81
C LEU A 536 14.50 31.40 -11.17
N SER A 537 13.38 31.14 -11.85
CA SER A 537 12.43 32.18 -12.22
C SER A 537 11.07 31.92 -11.59
N ALA A 538 10.38 32.97 -11.16
CA ALA A 538 9.11 32.86 -10.42
C ALA A 538 7.98 32.20 -11.23
N ASP A 539 8.04 32.27 -12.56
CA ASP A 539 7.11 31.61 -13.48
C ASP A 539 7.30 30.09 -13.58
N GLU A 540 8.38 29.55 -13.00
CA GLU A 540 8.58 28.11 -12.85
C GLU A 540 7.86 27.53 -11.62
N PHE A 541 7.27 28.39 -10.78
CA PHE A 541 6.66 28.01 -9.51
C PHE A 541 5.15 28.29 -9.47
N GLU A 542 4.41 27.33 -8.93
CA GLU A 542 2.98 27.47 -8.66
C GLU A 542 2.72 27.53 -7.16
N TRP A 543 1.99 28.55 -6.70
CA TRP A 543 1.60 28.66 -5.30
C TRP A 543 0.63 27.55 -4.90
N THR A 544 0.84 26.96 -3.72
CA THR A 544 -0.09 25.98 -3.13
C THR A 544 -0.14 26.10 -1.60
N GLU A 545 -1.19 25.55 -1.01
CA GLU A 545 -1.32 25.36 0.44
C GLU A 545 -1.02 23.89 0.78
N ALA A 546 0.04 23.62 1.56
CA ALA A 546 0.53 22.28 1.84
C ALA A 546 0.62 21.96 3.34
N GLY A 547 0.25 20.74 3.74
CA GLY A 547 0.28 20.27 5.13
C GLY A 547 -0.62 19.05 5.41
N ALA A 548 -0.70 18.62 6.68
CA ALA A 548 -1.47 17.43 7.13
C ALA A 548 -2.41 17.77 8.29
N LYS A 549 -3.64 17.21 8.26
CA LYS A 549 -4.79 17.18 9.22
C LYS A 549 -5.04 18.37 10.19
N THR A 550 -4.03 19.03 10.73
CA THR A 550 -4.12 20.13 11.72
C THR A 550 -3.19 21.31 11.47
N TYR A 551 -2.34 21.29 10.42
CA TYR A 551 -1.48 22.42 10.04
C TYR A 551 -1.37 22.54 8.52
N LYS A 552 -1.60 23.76 8.01
CA LYS A 552 -1.47 24.11 6.60
C LYS A 552 -0.54 25.32 6.48
N ALA A 553 0.39 25.28 5.54
CA ALA A 553 1.36 26.36 5.31
C ALA A 553 1.46 26.68 3.81
N PRO A 554 1.75 27.94 3.44
CA PRO A 554 2.06 28.29 2.07
C PRO A 554 3.33 27.57 1.60
N ALA A 555 3.31 27.11 0.35
CA ALA A 555 4.41 26.43 -0.31
C ALA A 555 4.32 26.65 -1.83
N TRP A 556 5.38 26.27 -2.55
CA TRP A 556 5.52 26.52 -3.98
C TRP A 556 5.91 25.24 -4.72
N LEU A 557 5.10 24.80 -5.67
CA LEU A 557 5.36 23.64 -6.52
C LEU A 557 6.27 24.01 -7.68
N TRP A 558 7.20 23.13 -8.02
CA TRP A 558 8.11 23.28 -9.15
C TRP A 558 8.18 21.99 -9.96
N THR A 559 7.93 22.09 -11.27
CA THR A 559 7.95 20.96 -12.21
C THR A 559 9.04 21.13 -13.27
N GLY A 560 9.70 22.29 -13.29
CA GLY A 560 10.75 22.64 -14.23
C GLY A 560 10.29 22.75 -15.69
N ALA A 561 8.99 22.77 -15.97
CA ALA A 561 8.50 23.11 -17.30
C ALA A 561 8.59 24.63 -17.48
N VAL A 562 9.46 25.09 -18.37
CA VAL A 562 9.42 26.49 -18.84
C VAL A 562 8.05 26.70 -19.47
N THR A 563 7.29 27.66 -18.96
CA THR A 563 5.97 28.00 -19.49
C THR A 563 6.12 28.62 -20.87
N GLY A 564 5.96 27.79 -21.91
CA GLY A 564 5.59 28.22 -23.25
C GLY A 564 6.72 28.56 -24.24
N ARG A 565 6.59 27.97 -25.44
CA ARG A 565 7.09 28.40 -26.77
C ARG A 565 8.36 27.83 -27.41
N GLU A 566 9.19 27.00 -26.77
CA GLU A 566 10.38 26.42 -27.47
C GLU A 566 10.45 24.88 -27.56
N ALA A 567 9.42 24.14 -27.16
CA ALA A 567 9.38 22.66 -27.23
C ALA A 567 9.11 22.07 -28.64
N ALA A 568 9.55 22.73 -29.70
CA ALA A 568 9.45 22.24 -31.07
C ALA A 568 10.84 21.78 -31.57
N ARG A 569 11.17 20.52 -31.26
CA ARG A 569 12.12 19.59 -31.95
C ARG A 569 13.17 18.98 -31.00
N GLY A 570 12.82 17.81 -30.46
CA GLY A 570 13.74 16.82 -29.89
C GLY A 570 13.27 15.40 -30.27
N PRO A 571 14.18 14.42 -30.49
CA PRO A 571 13.87 13.16 -31.12
C PRO A 571 13.41 12.11 -30.10
N ASP A 572 12.13 12.16 -29.67
CA ASP A 572 11.27 10.95 -29.53
C ASP A 572 9.79 11.22 -29.16
N ARG A 573 9.26 12.44 -29.39
CA ARG A 573 7.84 12.74 -29.14
C ARG A 573 6.86 11.97 -30.02
N ARG A 574 7.32 11.31 -31.10
CA ARG A 574 6.47 10.54 -32.01
C ARG A 574 6.12 9.15 -31.47
N ALA A 575 7.08 8.41 -30.90
CA ALA A 575 6.82 7.06 -30.38
C ALA A 575 5.81 7.07 -29.21
N HIS A 576 5.83 8.10 -28.37
CA HIS A 576 4.84 8.23 -27.29
C HIS A 576 3.40 8.51 -27.77
N ARG A 577 3.21 8.93 -29.03
CA ARG A 577 1.89 9.23 -29.60
C ARG A 577 1.34 8.09 -30.44
N ASP A 578 2.17 7.13 -30.82
CA ASP A 578 1.80 6.00 -31.69
C ASP A 578 0.90 5.00 -30.93
N VAL A 579 -0.39 4.97 -31.28
CA VAL A 579 -1.39 4.08 -30.66
C VAL A 579 -1.61 2.88 -31.56
N PHE A 580 -1.20 1.68 -31.13
CA PHE A 580 -1.52 0.47 -31.87
C PHE A 580 -2.98 0.09 -31.69
N VAL A 581 -3.78 0.17 -32.76
CA VAL A 581 -5.21 -0.12 -32.72
C VAL A 581 -5.51 -1.47 -33.37
N ILE A 582 -6.03 -2.40 -32.58
CA ILE A 582 -6.53 -3.70 -33.04
C ILE A 582 -8.04 -3.56 -33.23
N HIS A 583 -8.49 -3.58 -34.49
CA HIS A 583 -9.90 -3.40 -34.84
C HIS A 583 -10.34 -4.36 -35.94
N GLY A 584 -11.65 -4.51 -36.08
CA GLY A 584 -12.33 -5.29 -37.10
C GLY A 584 -12.42 -4.65 -38.49
N ARG A 585 -13.34 -5.17 -39.30
CA ARG A 585 -13.59 -4.69 -40.68
C ARG A 585 -14.56 -3.51 -40.77
N ASP A 586 -15.21 -3.13 -39.66
CA ASP A 586 -16.09 -1.99 -39.62
C ASP A 586 -15.31 -0.68 -39.81
N LYS A 587 -15.50 -0.07 -40.98
CA LYS A 587 -14.83 1.16 -41.37
C LYS A 587 -15.36 2.39 -40.62
N GLN A 588 -16.66 2.43 -40.32
CA GLN A 588 -17.26 3.59 -39.65
C GLN A 588 -16.77 3.67 -38.20
N THR A 589 -16.72 2.51 -37.52
CA THR A 589 -16.12 2.39 -36.19
C THR A 589 -14.62 2.70 -36.20
N LYS A 590 -13.86 2.17 -37.17
CA LYS A 590 -12.43 2.51 -37.33
C LYS A 590 -12.22 4.02 -37.46
N ASP A 591 -12.94 4.66 -38.38
CA ASP A 591 -12.76 6.08 -38.69
C ASP A 591 -13.13 6.96 -37.48
N ALA A 592 -14.17 6.60 -36.72
CA ALA A 592 -14.55 7.30 -35.49
C ALA A 592 -13.49 7.17 -34.38
N VAL A 593 -12.95 5.97 -34.14
CA VAL A 593 -11.88 5.75 -33.16
C VAL A 593 -10.60 6.47 -33.56
N PHE A 594 -10.21 6.40 -34.84
CA PHE A 594 -9.02 7.09 -35.34
C PHE A 594 -9.20 8.62 -35.29
N GLY A 595 -10.41 9.11 -35.55
CA GLY A 595 -10.77 10.52 -35.38
C GLY A 595 -10.59 11.00 -33.94
N LEU A 596 -11.10 10.22 -32.96
CA LEU A 596 -10.92 10.51 -31.54
C LEU A 596 -9.43 10.55 -31.16
N LEU A 597 -8.65 9.53 -31.53
CA LEU A 597 -7.22 9.47 -31.20
C LEU A 597 -6.45 10.67 -31.77
N ARG A 598 -6.74 11.08 -33.01
CA ARG A 598 -6.12 12.27 -33.60
C ARG A 598 -6.53 13.56 -32.92
N ALA A 599 -7.79 13.67 -32.49
CA ALA A 599 -8.28 14.84 -31.75
C ALA A 599 -7.62 14.97 -30.36
N LEU A 600 -7.12 13.86 -29.80
CA LEU A 600 -6.33 13.80 -28.58
C LEU A 600 -4.80 14.00 -28.82
N ASP A 601 -4.40 14.45 -30.02
CA ASP A 601 -3.01 14.60 -30.46
C ASP A 601 -2.20 13.28 -30.48
N LEU A 602 -2.88 12.15 -30.71
CA LEU A 602 -2.29 10.83 -30.86
C LEU A 602 -2.27 10.35 -32.33
N ALA A 603 -1.37 9.42 -32.63
CA ALA A 603 -1.15 8.85 -33.95
C ALA A 603 -1.64 7.40 -34.00
N PRO A 604 -2.88 7.12 -34.47
CA PRO A 604 -3.38 5.76 -34.55
C PRO A 604 -2.70 4.96 -35.67
N LEU A 605 -2.24 3.76 -35.35
CA LEU A 605 -1.59 2.82 -36.25
C LEU A 605 -2.41 1.54 -36.34
N ASP A 606 -2.62 1.03 -37.55
CA ASP A 606 -3.33 -0.23 -37.75
C ASP A 606 -2.37 -1.43 -37.91
N TRP A 607 -2.97 -2.60 -38.11
CA TRP A 607 -2.24 -3.86 -38.21
C TRP A 607 -1.27 -3.91 -39.39
N GLU A 608 -1.65 -3.37 -40.56
CA GLU A 608 -0.80 -3.41 -41.75
C GLU A 608 0.43 -2.52 -41.60
N GLU A 609 0.29 -1.39 -40.90
CA GLU A 609 1.42 -0.55 -40.52
C GLU A 609 2.41 -1.32 -39.62
N MET A 610 1.91 -2.12 -38.67
CA MET A 610 2.76 -2.96 -37.82
C MET A 610 3.44 -4.09 -38.60
N VAL A 611 2.74 -4.70 -39.56
CA VAL A 611 3.35 -5.67 -40.50
C VAL A 611 4.50 -5.00 -41.26
N GLY A 612 4.29 -3.79 -41.78
CA GLY A 612 5.33 -3.00 -42.46
C GLY A 612 6.56 -2.75 -41.60
N ARG A 613 6.36 -2.39 -40.32
CA ARG A 613 7.45 -2.15 -39.35
C ARG A 613 8.28 -3.40 -39.02
N THR A 614 7.76 -4.61 -39.23
CA THR A 614 8.56 -5.84 -39.08
C THR A 614 9.64 -6.01 -40.15
N GLY A 615 9.51 -5.33 -41.31
CA GLY A 615 10.41 -5.49 -42.46
C GLY A 615 10.30 -6.85 -43.17
N LYS A 616 9.29 -7.67 -42.83
CA LYS A 616 9.09 -9.02 -43.38
C LYS A 616 7.86 -9.05 -44.29
N GLY A 617 7.93 -9.79 -45.40
CA GLY A 617 6.77 -9.99 -46.28
C GLY A 617 5.68 -10.91 -45.69
N SER A 618 6.00 -11.68 -44.65
CA SER A 618 5.05 -12.57 -43.95
C SER A 618 5.51 -12.81 -42.50
N PRO A 619 5.41 -11.80 -41.61
CA PRO A 619 5.82 -11.94 -40.21
C PRO A 619 4.90 -12.88 -39.42
N GLN A 620 5.40 -13.41 -38.30
CA GLN A 620 4.52 -14.10 -37.35
C GLN A 620 3.61 -13.08 -36.65
N ARG A 621 2.37 -13.47 -36.32
CA ARG A 621 1.40 -12.58 -35.63
C ARG A 621 1.94 -12.04 -34.31
N ASP A 622 2.76 -12.82 -33.63
CA ASP A 622 3.45 -12.46 -32.38
C ASP A 622 4.40 -11.29 -32.58
N GLU A 623 5.16 -11.31 -33.67
CA GLU A 623 6.09 -10.24 -34.03
C GLU A 623 5.34 -8.93 -34.32
N VAL A 624 4.19 -9.02 -35.00
CA VAL A 624 3.35 -7.84 -35.31
C VAL A 624 2.81 -7.20 -34.03
N VAL A 625 2.30 -8.00 -33.08
CA VAL A 625 1.81 -7.48 -31.79
C VAL A 625 2.95 -6.91 -30.95
N GLN A 626 4.13 -7.53 -30.96
CA GLN A 626 5.32 -6.98 -30.28
C GLN A 626 5.76 -5.64 -30.88
N GLN A 627 5.74 -5.48 -32.21
CA GLN A 627 5.97 -4.19 -32.85
C GLN A 627 4.93 -3.14 -32.43
N GLY A 628 3.67 -3.55 -32.29
CA GLY A 628 2.61 -2.70 -31.74
C GLY A 628 2.95 -2.12 -30.37
N PHE A 629 3.39 -2.95 -29.42
CA PHE A 629 3.79 -2.50 -28.08
C PHE A 629 5.15 -1.79 -28.01
N ALA A 630 6.00 -1.97 -29.03
CA ALA A 630 7.24 -1.24 -29.19
C ALA A 630 7.02 0.15 -29.82
N ALA A 631 5.94 0.32 -30.59
CA ALA A 631 5.61 1.57 -31.25
C ALA A 631 5.16 2.65 -30.26
N GLY A 632 4.51 2.28 -29.15
CA GLY A 632 4.07 3.24 -28.14
C GLY A 632 3.62 2.62 -26.81
N PRO A 633 3.06 3.45 -25.89
CA PRO A 633 2.71 3.06 -24.52
C PRO A 633 1.79 1.85 -24.37
N GLY A 634 0.95 1.49 -25.35
CA GLY A 634 0.09 0.31 -25.25
C GLY A 634 -0.63 -0.05 -26.53
N ALA A 635 -1.76 -0.75 -26.40
CA ALA A 635 -2.62 -1.10 -27.51
C ALA A 635 -4.09 -0.85 -27.16
N LEU A 636 -4.87 -0.40 -28.15
CA LEU A 636 -6.31 -0.21 -28.06
C LEU A 636 -7.01 -1.30 -28.88
N VAL A 637 -7.77 -2.15 -28.22
CA VAL A 637 -8.59 -3.18 -28.85
C VAL A 637 -10.02 -2.68 -28.96
N VAL A 638 -10.55 -2.64 -30.17
CA VAL A 638 -11.93 -2.24 -30.45
C VAL A 638 -12.73 -3.48 -30.84
N LEU A 639 -13.74 -3.79 -30.05
CA LEU A 639 -14.67 -4.91 -30.26
C LEU A 639 -16.05 -4.38 -30.63
N THR A 640 -16.56 -4.88 -31.75
CA THR A 640 -17.96 -4.70 -32.17
C THR A 640 -18.72 -6.01 -32.09
N ARG A 641 -20.05 -5.95 -32.21
CA ARG A 641 -20.88 -7.17 -32.28
C ARG A 641 -20.43 -8.12 -33.39
N ASP A 642 -20.08 -7.60 -34.56
CA ASP A 642 -19.64 -8.40 -35.71
C ASP A 642 -18.27 -9.05 -35.49
N ASP A 643 -17.40 -8.45 -34.67
CA ASP A 643 -16.11 -9.03 -34.30
C ASP A 643 -16.27 -10.25 -33.38
N VAL A 644 -17.33 -10.26 -32.57
CA VAL A 644 -17.60 -11.34 -31.61
C VAL A 644 -18.52 -12.42 -32.20
N LEU A 645 -19.56 -12.03 -32.93
CA LEU A 645 -20.60 -12.94 -33.43
C LEU A 645 -20.51 -13.23 -34.94
N GLY A 646 -19.93 -12.32 -35.73
CA GLY A 646 -19.92 -12.36 -37.20
C GLY A 646 -18.85 -13.28 -37.82
N GLY A 647 -18.24 -14.16 -37.02
CA GLY A 647 -17.19 -15.10 -37.48
C GLY A 647 -15.82 -14.46 -37.70
N ALA A 648 -15.62 -13.18 -37.37
CA ALA A 648 -14.33 -12.49 -37.41
C ALA A 648 -13.48 -12.79 -36.16
N THR A 649 -13.21 -14.08 -35.92
CA THR A 649 -12.42 -14.57 -34.77
C THR A 649 -11.02 -13.97 -34.67
N ASP A 650 -10.51 -13.38 -35.75
CA ASP A 650 -9.15 -12.84 -35.81
C ASP A 650 -8.94 -11.65 -34.86
N VAL A 651 -9.95 -10.78 -34.65
CA VAL A 651 -9.83 -9.65 -33.70
C VAL A 651 -9.76 -10.17 -32.27
N LEU A 652 -10.62 -11.12 -31.90
CA LEU A 652 -10.59 -11.75 -30.58
C LEU A 652 -9.29 -12.53 -30.32
N PHE A 653 -8.78 -13.25 -31.32
CA PHE A 653 -7.48 -13.91 -31.20
C PHE A 653 -6.33 -12.91 -31.05
N ARG A 654 -6.34 -11.81 -31.81
CA ARG A 654 -5.34 -10.73 -31.67
C ARG A 654 -5.44 -10.05 -30.31
N ALA A 655 -6.65 -9.80 -29.81
CA ALA A 655 -6.91 -9.25 -28.48
C ALA A 655 -6.40 -10.17 -27.37
N GLY A 656 -6.74 -11.46 -27.41
CA GLY A 656 -6.26 -12.45 -26.45
C GLY A 656 -4.73 -12.57 -26.44
N ARG A 657 -4.09 -12.47 -27.62
CA ARG A 657 -2.63 -12.43 -27.71
C ARG A 657 -2.01 -11.15 -27.16
N ALA A 658 -2.59 -9.99 -27.44
CA ALA A 658 -2.13 -8.73 -26.87
C ALA A 658 -2.22 -8.76 -25.33
N MET A 659 -3.33 -9.29 -24.80
CA MET A 659 -3.53 -9.48 -23.37
C MET A 659 -2.59 -10.49 -22.74
N ALA A 660 -2.25 -11.58 -23.43
CA ALA A 660 -1.29 -12.57 -22.95
C ALA A 660 0.15 -12.00 -22.88
N LEU A 661 0.50 -11.09 -23.80
CA LEU A 661 1.83 -10.47 -23.86
C LEU A 661 1.97 -9.27 -22.93
N GLN A 662 0.97 -8.39 -22.87
CA GLN A 662 1.01 -7.11 -22.17
C GLN A 662 -0.37 -6.78 -21.55
N PRO A 663 -0.77 -7.51 -20.50
CA PRO A 663 -2.10 -7.38 -19.89
C PRO A 663 -2.39 -5.98 -19.36
N ASP A 664 -1.39 -5.28 -18.79
CA ASP A 664 -1.59 -4.00 -18.11
C ASP A 664 -1.58 -2.80 -19.09
N ARG A 665 -1.19 -3.04 -20.35
CA ARG A 665 -1.07 -2.02 -21.41
C ARG A 665 -2.06 -2.24 -22.56
N THR A 666 -3.00 -3.17 -22.41
CA THR A 666 -4.04 -3.47 -23.41
C THR A 666 -5.38 -2.90 -22.95
N ILE A 667 -5.93 -1.93 -23.68
CA ILE A 667 -7.21 -1.28 -23.39
C ILE A 667 -8.30 -1.95 -24.23
N LEU A 668 -9.38 -2.41 -23.60
CA LEU A 668 -10.54 -2.99 -24.27
C LEU A 668 -11.65 -1.94 -24.42
N VAL A 669 -12.12 -1.76 -25.65
CA VAL A 669 -13.23 -0.86 -26.00
C VAL A 669 -14.31 -1.68 -26.69
N GLU A 670 -15.54 -1.55 -26.24
CA GLU A 670 -16.72 -2.22 -26.79
C GLU A 670 -17.68 -1.18 -27.34
N ILE A 671 -18.07 -1.31 -28.61
CA ILE A 671 -19.03 -0.43 -29.28
C ILE A 671 -20.19 -1.28 -29.79
N GLY A 672 -21.40 -0.98 -29.32
CA GLY A 672 -22.62 -1.72 -29.66
C GLY A 672 -22.98 -2.80 -28.64
N ASP A 673 -23.97 -3.61 -29.00
CA ASP A 673 -24.39 -4.79 -28.21
C ASP A 673 -23.40 -5.95 -28.38
N VAL A 674 -22.24 -5.83 -27.70
CA VAL A 674 -21.19 -6.85 -27.62
C VAL A 674 -21.51 -7.88 -26.52
N PRO A 675 -21.69 -9.17 -26.83
CA PRO A 675 -21.95 -10.20 -25.81
C PRO A 675 -20.83 -10.28 -24.78
N ARG A 676 -21.16 -10.61 -23.52
CA ARG A 676 -20.13 -10.90 -22.50
C ARG A 676 -19.29 -12.10 -22.92
N ILE A 677 -17.97 -11.97 -22.79
CA ILE A 677 -17.00 -13.01 -23.12
C ILE A 677 -16.54 -13.65 -21.80
N PRO A 678 -16.93 -14.90 -21.48
CA PRO A 678 -16.71 -15.52 -20.16
C PRO A 678 -15.24 -15.58 -19.69
N ASP A 679 -14.28 -15.69 -20.61
CA ASP A 679 -12.84 -15.73 -20.29
C ASP A 679 -12.20 -14.32 -20.14
N LEU A 680 -12.96 -13.26 -20.43
CA LEU A 680 -12.59 -11.87 -20.15
C LEU A 680 -13.33 -11.32 -18.91
N ASP A 681 -14.24 -12.09 -18.29
CA ASP A 681 -14.96 -11.70 -17.07
C ASP A 681 -13.97 -11.55 -15.90
N GLY A 682 -13.79 -10.32 -15.46
CA GLY A 682 -12.78 -9.90 -14.49
C GLY A 682 -11.91 -8.73 -14.99
N ARG A 683 -12.03 -8.34 -16.27
CA ARG A 683 -11.40 -7.13 -16.81
C ARG A 683 -12.43 -6.09 -17.23
N GLU A 684 -12.22 -4.87 -16.76
CA GLU A 684 -13.06 -3.73 -17.09
C GLU A 684 -12.77 -3.22 -18.50
N SER A 685 -13.79 -3.21 -19.36
CA SER A 685 -13.77 -2.59 -20.70
C SER A 685 -14.47 -1.22 -20.70
N VAL A 686 -14.15 -0.38 -21.68
CA VAL A 686 -14.88 0.88 -21.91
C VAL A 686 -15.96 0.63 -22.95
N ARG A 687 -17.22 0.67 -22.52
CA ARG A 687 -18.37 0.31 -23.35
C ARG A 687 -19.18 1.54 -23.78
N LEU A 688 -19.58 1.55 -25.05
CA LEU A 688 -20.64 2.40 -25.60
C LEU A 688 -21.80 1.48 -26.02
N ASP A 689 -22.88 1.51 -25.25
CA ASP A 689 -24.09 0.69 -25.40
C ASP A 689 -25.38 1.52 -25.52
N GLU A 690 -25.28 2.85 -25.38
CA GLU A 690 -26.38 3.80 -25.51
C GLU A 690 -26.09 4.90 -26.55
N ASP A 691 -27.03 5.12 -27.47
CA ASP A 691 -26.82 6.02 -28.62
C ASP A 691 -27.33 7.44 -28.34
N THR A 692 -26.82 8.03 -27.25
CA THR A 692 -27.14 9.41 -26.86
C THR A 692 -25.88 10.29 -26.91
N PRO A 693 -25.99 11.59 -27.25
CA PRO A 693 -24.83 12.48 -27.25
C PRO A 693 -24.07 12.49 -25.92
N ALA A 694 -24.78 12.42 -24.78
CA ALA A 694 -24.18 12.35 -23.46
C ALA A 694 -23.37 11.05 -23.24
N ALA A 695 -23.92 9.89 -23.63
CA ALA A 695 -23.22 8.62 -23.53
C ALA A 695 -21.96 8.58 -24.42
N ARG A 696 -22.04 9.12 -25.64
CA ARG A 696 -20.89 9.25 -26.57
C ARG A 696 -19.79 10.15 -26.03
N ILE A 697 -20.14 11.26 -25.36
CA ILE A 697 -19.19 12.15 -24.67
C ILE A 697 -18.52 11.43 -23.49
N VAL A 698 -19.30 10.75 -22.64
CA VAL A 698 -18.78 9.99 -21.50
C VAL A 698 -17.86 8.86 -21.97
N PHE A 699 -18.22 8.18 -23.06
CA PHE A 699 -17.39 7.16 -23.69
C PHE A 699 -16.04 7.73 -24.14
N GLN A 700 -16.03 8.85 -24.87
CA GLN A 700 -14.80 9.53 -25.29
C GLN A 700 -13.92 9.90 -24.10
N HIS A 701 -14.51 10.42 -23.02
CA HIS A 701 -13.78 10.73 -21.79
C HIS A 701 -13.16 9.49 -21.14
N ARG A 702 -13.89 8.36 -21.09
CA ARG A 702 -13.37 7.09 -20.55
C ARG A 702 -12.22 6.55 -21.41
N VAL A 703 -12.32 6.60 -22.74
CA VAL A 703 -11.24 6.17 -23.64
C VAL A 703 -10.00 7.05 -23.45
N ALA A 704 -10.16 8.38 -23.43
CA ALA A 704 -9.07 9.33 -23.17
C ALA A 704 -8.39 9.07 -21.81
N HIS A 705 -9.18 8.85 -20.76
CA HIS A 705 -8.66 8.53 -19.43
C HIS A 705 -7.86 7.22 -19.41
N ARG A 706 -8.36 6.14 -20.04
CA ARG A 706 -7.63 4.86 -20.13
C ARG A 706 -6.33 4.98 -20.91
N LEU A 707 -6.31 5.75 -22.00
CA LEU A 707 -5.09 6.04 -22.76
C LEU A 707 -4.07 6.78 -21.87
N GLY A 708 -4.50 7.77 -21.09
CA GLY A 708 -3.65 8.47 -20.13
C GLY A 708 -3.07 7.54 -19.05
N LEU A 709 -3.87 6.63 -18.50
CA LEU A 709 -3.41 5.63 -17.51
C LEU A 709 -2.33 4.69 -18.06
N VAL A 710 -2.39 4.36 -19.35
CA VAL A 710 -1.39 3.51 -20.03
C VAL A 710 -0.14 4.31 -20.43
N GLY A 711 -0.16 5.63 -20.30
CA GLY A 711 1.01 6.51 -20.52
C GLY A 711 1.02 7.24 -21.86
N TYR A 712 -0.13 7.34 -22.55
CA TYR A 712 -0.26 8.20 -23.72
C TYR A 712 -0.34 9.68 -23.33
N PRO A 713 0.35 10.59 -24.04
CA PRO A 713 0.28 12.03 -23.82
C PRO A 713 -1.00 12.61 -24.43
N VAL A 714 -2.14 12.24 -23.84
CA VAL A 714 -3.49 12.63 -24.29
C VAL A 714 -3.67 14.14 -24.12
N ASP A 715 -3.87 14.87 -25.22
CA ASP A 715 -4.18 16.30 -25.16
C ASP A 715 -5.69 16.51 -24.99
N THR A 716 -6.08 16.95 -23.79
CA THR A 716 -7.47 17.31 -23.45
C THR A 716 -7.67 18.82 -23.25
N THR A 717 -6.68 19.64 -23.61
CA THR A 717 -6.69 21.09 -23.31
C THR A 717 -7.72 21.89 -24.13
N GLY A 718 -8.17 21.35 -25.27
CA GLY A 718 -9.30 21.87 -26.06
C GLY A 718 -10.61 21.12 -25.82
N ALA A 719 -11.74 21.65 -26.34
CA ALA A 719 -13.05 20.96 -26.30
C ALA A 719 -13.33 20.14 -27.57
N ASP A 720 -12.57 20.33 -28.65
CA ASP A 720 -12.81 19.76 -29.98
C ASP A 720 -12.66 18.23 -30.05
N TRP A 721 -12.04 17.62 -29.03
CA TRP A 721 -11.96 16.17 -28.89
C TRP A 721 -13.22 15.55 -28.28
N LEU A 722 -14.08 16.33 -27.63
CA LEU A 722 -15.39 15.90 -27.11
C LEU A 722 -16.49 16.26 -28.10
N ASP A 723 -16.84 15.29 -28.94
CA ASP A 723 -17.76 15.48 -30.05
C ASP A 723 -18.96 14.54 -29.91
N GLY A 724 -20.14 15.07 -29.58
CA GLY A 724 -21.36 14.28 -29.37
C GLY A 724 -21.91 13.60 -30.63
N ASP A 725 -21.46 14.04 -31.81
CA ASP A 725 -21.80 13.44 -33.10
C ASP A 725 -20.76 12.38 -33.51
N ARG A 726 -19.58 12.38 -32.87
CA ARG A 726 -18.62 11.29 -32.99
C ARG A 726 -19.22 10.03 -32.37
N PHE A 727 -19.16 8.94 -33.13
CA PHE A 727 -19.82 7.67 -32.84
C PHE A 727 -21.35 7.63 -33.06
N ASP A 728 -21.94 8.63 -33.73
CA ASP A 728 -23.36 8.61 -34.14
C ASP A 728 -23.70 7.43 -35.07
N GLY A 729 -24.76 6.68 -34.72
CA GLY A 729 -25.26 5.56 -35.51
C GLY A 729 -24.38 4.31 -35.53
N LEU A 730 -23.52 4.12 -34.52
CA LEU A 730 -22.61 2.97 -34.39
C LEU A 730 -23.10 1.84 -33.46
N LEU A 731 -24.32 1.94 -32.92
CA LEU A 731 -24.88 0.97 -31.97
C LEU A 731 -25.91 0.02 -32.56
#